data_AF-A0A0B4E539-F1
#
_entry.id   AF-A0A0B4E539-F1
#
_cell.length_a   1.000
_cell.length_b   1.000
_cell.length_c   1.000
_cell.angle_alpha   90.00
_cell.angle_beta   90.00
_cell.angle_gamma   90.00
#
_symmetry.space_group_name_H-M   'P 1'
#
loop_
_entity.id
_entity.type
_entity.pdbx_description
1 polymer ?
#
loop_
_entity_poly.entity_id
_entity_poly.type
_entity_poly.pdbx_seq_one_letter_code
_entity_poly.pdbx_strand_id
1 'polypeptide(L)'
;MIAPILDDLNGLFVENAGWYHPFFDNIDDPNTLKESELKSFLSDKLNKVSDDLCKSIIVGEYVYSDVQVTLIEIMSCCNRIYENILFFENIQLHTFTEKFVKIIKDINSAYLKFSKQIVIHISNPNTEIVFTTSKDFSEDSIFSSTFDDEVIQRCLNVFQLIGLANYDHFFDESISYFKSLLNFENRLNATKTPSKYFGIMHDKIVFLKYKWSVRQITTAKYLKTTNHQKGYIIDDELIFIHQQPQFINDISKLKEWKEYLDCHYEFIDNSNFYNSKINHIVINDDSLSLFDTHLLIKYFKDVKPNYQNLKETVEKFASRETEFTDNKYLFFKDLNYALNNQFSMLIEQSDINDDEVKQLKNKIDSLQNRIGYDNFFVDFKFLKYCIKKLNEFILNREALEVKAEILSKINEIRNLFISCERKIEWSESHHNLLYQLPYHESLVDYNADDIDKVYYASSFLLPLSVEQINKEFFDIKIEFQNKFNHFEILSSLDKEFGVIKEIRSKAEESDKKSIETLTIFTAIISFIVGTVSGFSFIDSFVKALIFILIFSISLLTFVLLIFISTKGIDKILNQKKVIISSYLGALGILLLLFTYKNMFDDKFELEKSRALKEIGNKKYIDSLNKIQDVKINKIENRFKVTNSNVPPTKKGN
;
A
#
# COMPACT_ATOMS: atom_id res chain seq x y z
N MET A 1 25.21 21.46 38.07
CA MET A 1 26.43 22.23 37.79
C MET A 1 26.14 23.72 37.66
N ILE A 2 24.94 24.13 37.21
CA ILE A 2 24.62 25.56 36.97
C ILE A 2 24.22 26.34 38.24
N ALA A 3 23.54 25.73 39.22
CA ALA A 3 23.07 26.45 40.43
C ALA A 3 24.16 27.26 41.17
N PRO A 4 25.40 26.75 41.35
CA PRO A 4 26.49 27.53 41.93
C PRO A 4 26.84 28.82 41.18
N ILE A 5 26.58 28.90 39.86
CA ILE A 5 26.80 30.11 39.07
C ILE A 5 25.86 31.22 39.55
N LEU A 6 24.59 30.88 39.77
CA LEU A 6 23.58 31.83 40.24
C LEU A 6 23.92 32.33 41.64
N ASP A 7 24.26 31.41 42.54
CA ASP A 7 24.63 31.72 43.92
C ASP A 7 25.87 32.64 43.97
N ASP A 8 26.89 32.33 43.18
CA ASP A 8 28.11 33.13 43.08
C ASP A 8 27.83 34.53 42.54
N LEU A 9 27.09 34.66 41.44
CA LEU A 9 26.77 35.96 40.84
C LEU A 9 25.90 36.79 41.78
N ASN A 10 24.89 36.18 42.40
CA ASN A 10 24.00 36.87 43.31
C ASN A 10 24.73 37.32 44.58
N GLY A 11 25.49 36.43 45.22
CA GLY A 11 26.25 36.75 46.43
C GLY A 11 27.34 37.81 46.19
N LEU A 12 28.07 37.72 45.08
CA LEU A 12 29.20 38.61 44.81
C LEU A 12 28.79 39.99 44.30
N PHE A 13 27.75 40.08 43.47
CA PHE A 13 27.43 41.33 42.76
C PHE A 13 26.11 41.95 43.18
N VAL A 14 25.13 41.16 43.62
CA VAL A 14 23.78 41.64 43.95
C VAL A 14 23.65 41.90 45.45
N GLU A 15 24.01 40.92 46.28
CA GLU A 15 23.95 41.04 47.75
C GLU A 15 25.04 41.99 48.28
N ASN A 16 26.20 42.01 47.62
CA ASN A 16 27.27 42.98 47.89
C ASN A 16 27.17 44.18 46.93
N ALA A 17 26.30 45.14 47.23
CA ALA A 17 26.09 46.34 46.41
C ALA A 17 27.36 47.20 46.22
N GLY A 18 28.37 47.05 47.09
CA GLY A 18 29.65 47.75 47.02
C GLY A 18 30.80 46.91 46.43
N TRP A 19 30.50 45.87 45.64
CA TRP A 19 31.51 44.96 45.08
C TRP A 19 32.62 45.67 44.29
N TYR A 20 32.33 46.85 43.75
CA TYR A 20 33.27 47.66 42.96
C TYR A 20 34.19 48.55 43.83
N HIS A 21 33.88 48.75 45.12
CA HIS A 21 34.63 49.64 46.01
C HIS A 21 36.14 49.32 46.08
N PRO A 22 36.58 48.04 46.13
CA PRO A 22 38.00 47.71 46.24
C PRO A 22 38.86 48.19 45.06
N PHE A 23 38.22 48.49 43.92
CA PHE A 23 38.92 48.91 42.70
C PHE A 23 39.12 50.43 42.63
N PHE A 24 38.79 51.19 43.67
CA PHE A 24 39.06 52.63 43.75
C PHE A 24 40.09 52.89 44.86
N ASP A 25 41.10 53.73 44.59
CA ASP A 25 41.95 54.24 45.68
C ASP A 25 41.19 55.22 46.59
N ASN A 26 40.24 55.96 46.02
CA ASN A 26 39.30 56.78 46.75
C ASN A 26 37.92 56.73 46.08
N ILE A 27 36.92 56.17 46.76
CA ILE A 27 35.59 55.98 46.18
C ILE A 27 34.85 57.29 45.86
N ASP A 28 35.20 58.37 46.54
CA ASP A 28 34.65 59.70 46.29
C ASP A 28 35.30 60.40 45.09
N ASP A 29 36.39 59.84 44.55
CA ASP A 29 37.05 60.30 43.32
C ASP A 29 36.94 59.24 42.21
N PRO A 30 35.99 59.42 41.27
CA PRO A 30 35.78 58.49 40.17
C PRO A 30 37.02 58.26 39.29
N ASN A 31 38.03 59.14 39.30
CA ASN A 31 39.23 58.98 38.48
C ASN A 31 40.25 58.00 39.05
N THR A 32 40.03 57.49 40.26
CA THR A 32 40.97 56.58 40.95
C THR A 32 40.73 55.09 40.65
N LEU A 33 39.99 54.79 39.60
CA LEU A 33 39.67 53.41 39.22
C LEU A 33 40.94 52.65 38.77
N LYS A 34 41.18 51.51 39.42
CA LYS A 34 42.19 50.51 39.06
C LYS A 34 41.66 49.62 37.95
N GLU A 35 41.64 50.14 36.73
CA GLU A 35 41.07 49.45 35.56
C GLU A 35 41.63 48.03 35.35
N SER A 36 42.93 47.83 35.55
CA SER A 36 43.58 46.52 35.40
C SER A 36 43.07 45.50 36.42
N GLU A 37 42.89 45.91 37.68
CA GLU A 37 42.37 45.06 38.75
C GLU A 37 40.90 44.72 38.53
N LEU A 38 40.08 45.71 38.14
CA LEU A 38 38.67 45.49 37.78
C LEU A 38 38.56 44.53 36.58
N LYS A 39 39.34 44.76 35.52
CA LYS A 39 39.34 43.90 34.32
C LYS A 39 39.76 42.48 34.67
N SER A 40 40.80 42.29 35.49
CA SER A 40 41.24 40.97 35.95
C SER A 40 40.15 40.28 36.75
N PHE A 41 39.54 40.97 37.71
CA PHE A 41 38.46 40.43 38.54
C PHE A 41 37.28 39.94 37.69
N LEU A 42 36.79 40.77 36.76
CA LEU A 42 35.68 40.40 35.88
C LEU A 42 36.07 39.26 34.91
N SER A 43 37.30 39.24 34.42
CA SER A 43 37.83 38.16 33.57
C SER A 43 37.84 36.82 34.28
N ASP A 44 38.29 36.78 35.54
CA ASP A 44 38.29 35.57 36.36
C ASP A 44 36.87 35.03 36.58
N LYS A 45 35.89 35.94 36.76
CA LYS A 45 34.48 35.55 36.87
C LYS A 45 33.91 35.04 35.55
N LEU A 46 34.21 35.67 34.42
CA LEU A 46 33.80 35.16 33.10
C LEU A 46 34.37 33.77 32.82
N ASN A 47 35.64 33.55 33.17
CA ASN A 47 36.30 32.26 33.03
C ASN A 47 35.60 31.19 33.86
N LYS A 48 35.25 31.48 35.12
CA LYS A 48 34.53 30.56 35.99
C LYS A 48 33.13 30.24 35.46
N VAL A 49 32.35 31.26 35.13
CA VAL A 49 30.98 31.09 34.57
C VAL A 49 31.03 30.24 33.30
N SER A 50 31.95 30.57 32.39
CA SER A 50 32.10 29.84 31.12
C SER A 50 32.51 28.38 31.35
N ASP A 51 33.38 28.13 32.34
CA ASP A 51 33.79 26.78 32.71
C ASP A 51 32.65 25.93 33.26
N ASP A 52 31.88 26.48 34.20
CA ASP A 52 30.75 25.78 34.82
C ASP A 52 29.63 25.50 33.79
N LEU A 53 29.39 26.42 32.85
CA LEU A 53 28.49 26.21 31.71
C LEU A 53 29.00 25.10 30.78
N CYS A 54 30.30 25.08 30.46
CA CYS A 54 30.90 24.01 29.67
C CYS A 54 30.70 22.64 30.34
N LYS A 55 30.96 22.52 31.65
CA LYS A 55 30.73 21.28 32.42
C LYS A 55 29.28 20.84 32.32
N SER A 56 28.35 21.77 32.55
CA SER A 56 26.91 21.51 32.45
C SER A 56 26.49 20.97 31.08
N ILE A 57 27.05 21.52 29.99
CA ILE A 57 26.78 21.03 28.63
C ILE A 57 27.37 19.64 28.42
N ILE A 58 28.61 19.40 28.85
CA ILE A 58 29.31 18.12 28.67
C ILE A 58 28.58 16.98 29.41
N VAL A 59 28.12 17.22 30.64
CA VAL A 59 27.35 16.23 31.40
C VAL A 59 25.90 16.14 30.94
N GLY A 60 25.43 17.06 30.11
CA GLY A 60 24.10 17.01 29.51
C GLY A 60 22.95 17.52 30.39
N GLU A 61 23.17 18.43 31.34
CA GLU A 61 22.08 18.90 32.23
C GLU A 61 20.92 19.56 31.46
N TYR A 62 21.18 20.03 30.24
CA TYR A 62 20.21 20.72 29.38
C TYR A 62 19.01 19.87 28.94
N VAL A 63 19.05 18.55 29.15
CA VAL A 63 17.91 17.66 28.90
C VAL A 63 16.80 17.82 29.95
N TYR A 64 17.10 18.44 31.10
CA TYR A 64 16.15 18.67 32.19
C TYR A 64 15.56 20.08 32.13
N SER A 65 14.27 20.21 32.46
CA SER A 65 13.57 21.50 32.49
C SER A 65 14.12 22.45 33.55
N ASP A 66 14.62 21.93 34.67
CA ASP A 66 15.04 22.73 35.82
C ASP A 66 16.23 23.64 35.50
N VAL A 67 17.10 23.20 34.58
CA VAL A 67 18.20 24.01 34.03
C VAL A 67 17.67 25.28 33.39
N GLN A 68 16.51 25.23 32.71
CA GLN A 68 15.94 26.40 32.06
C GLN A 68 15.53 27.47 33.07
N VAL A 69 15.05 27.06 34.25
CA VAL A 69 14.68 27.96 35.34
C VAL A 69 15.94 28.69 35.85
N THR A 70 17.00 27.95 36.16
CA THR A 70 18.25 28.54 36.64
C THR A 70 18.87 29.49 35.60
N LEU A 71 18.84 29.14 34.31
CA LEU A 71 19.35 30.02 33.24
C LEU A 71 18.56 31.33 33.13
N ILE A 72 17.24 31.30 33.31
CA ILE A 72 16.40 32.51 33.35
C ILE A 72 16.74 33.35 34.58
N GLU A 73 16.94 32.73 35.73
CA GLU A 73 17.32 33.43 36.97
C GLU A 73 18.70 34.09 36.85
N ILE A 74 19.67 33.45 36.17
CA ILE A 74 20.97 34.06 35.86
C ILE A 74 20.78 35.31 34.99
N MET A 75 19.90 35.28 33.98
CA MET A 75 19.60 36.45 33.16
C MET A 75 19.01 37.61 34.00
N SER A 76 18.10 37.29 34.93
CA SER A 76 17.54 38.27 35.87
C SER A 76 18.58 38.79 36.87
N CYS A 77 19.51 37.94 37.33
CA CYS A 77 20.65 38.35 38.15
C CYS A 77 21.53 39.36 37.40
N CYS A 78 21.86 39.08 36.14
CA CYS A 78 22.67 39.96 35.29
C CYS A 78 22.08 41.37 35.13
N ASN A 79 20.74 41.52 35.09
CA ASN A 79 20.09 42.84 35.08
C ASN A 79 20.37 43.62 36.38
N ARG A 80 20.26 42.95 37.53
CA ARG A 80 20.48 43.55 38.86
C ARG A 80 21.93 44.00 39.08
N ILE A 81 22.90 43.28 38.51
CA ILE A 81 24.33 43.67 38.56
C ILE A 81 24.53 45.06 37.96
N TYR A 82 23.89 45.35 36.83
CA TYR A 82 23.98 46.64 36.17
C TYR A 82 23.24 47.75 36.95
N GLU A 83 22.08 47.43 37.52
CA GLU A 83 21.32 48.35 38.36
C GLU A 83 22.12 48.85 39.58
N ASN A 84 22.96 47.98 40.17
CA ASN A 84 23.79 48.32 41.34
C ASN A 84 24.86 49.39 41.07
N ILE A 85 25.25 49.59 39.82
CA ILE A 85 26.24 50.62 39.44
C ILE A 85 25.61 51.81 38.70
N LEU A 86 24.30 51.79 38.43
CA LEU A 86 23.60 52.71 37.54
C LEU A 86 23.85 54.20 37.86
N PHE A 87 23.95 54.53 39.15
CA PHE A 87 24.13 55.90 39.64
C PHE A 87 25.58 56.29 39.91
N PHE A 88 26.55 55.41 39.66
CA PHE A 88 27.97 55.68 39.88
C PHE A 88 28.58 56.41 38.66
N GLU A 89 29.24 57.54 38.86
CA GLU A 89 29.73 58.41 37.78
C GLU A 89 31.12 57.98 37.25
N ASN A 90 31.28 56.73 36.79
CA ASN A 90 32.51 56.27 36.13
C ASN A 90 32.23 55.48 34.84
N ILE A 91 32.64 56.06 33.70
CA ILE A 91 32.39 55.51 32.35
C ILE A 91 33.06 54.15 32.15
N GLN A 92 34.26 53.93 32.70
CA GLN A 92 35.00 52.68 32.51
C GLN A 92 34.39 51.53 33.30
N LEU A 93 33.98 51.78 34.56
CA LEU A 93 33.23 50.83 35.38
C LEU A 93 31.95 50.38 34.66
N HIS A 94 31.19 51.34 34.12
CA HIS A 94 30.00 51.04 33.30
C HIS A 94 30.36 50.21 32.07
N THR A 95 31.37 50.61 31.31
CA THR A 95 31.78 49.92 30.08
C THR A 95 32.19 48.47 30.33
N PHE A 96 33.05 48.22 31.32
CA PHE A 96 33.50 46.87 31.66
C PHE A 96 32.36 46.01 32.21
N THR A 97 31.52 46.57 33.08
CA THR A 97 30.39 45.84 33.68
C THR A 97 29.30 45.54 32.65
N GLU A 98 28.98 46.48 31.76
CA GLU A 98 28.02 46.27 30.68
C GLU A 98 28.48 45.15 29.76
N LYS A 99 29.75 45.17 29.34
CA LYS A 99 30.33 44.10 28.51
C LYS A 99 30.34 42.74 29.22
N PHE A 100 30.73 42.72 30.50
CA PHE A 100 30.69 41.52 31.34
C PHE A 100 29.28 40.91 31.39
N VAL A 101 28.29 41.72 31.74
CA VAL A 101 26.88 41.33 31.83
C VAL A 101 26.35 40.86 30.47
N LYS A 102 26.70 41.55 29.39
CA LYS A 102 26.26 41.23 28.03
C LYS A 102 26.79 39.86 27.59
N ILE A 103 28.09 39.59 27.78
CA ILE A 103 28.69 38.29 27.44
C ILE A 103 28.00 37.15 28.19
N ILE A 104 27.77 37.30 29.50
CA ILE A 104 27.07 36.27 30.29
C ILE A 104 25.65 36.06 29.77
N LYS A 105 24.92 37.13 29.44
CA LYS A 105 23.57 37.02 28.87
C LYS A 105 23.56 36.31 27.52
N ASP A 106 24.51 36.60 26.63
CA ASP A 106 24.55 36.00 25.30
C ASP A 106 24.82 34.49 25.37
N ILE A 107 25.80 34.08 26.19
CA ILE A 107 26.12 32.67 26.41
C ILE A 107 24.92 31.94 27.05
N ASN A 108 24.34 32.50 28.11
CA ASN A 108 23.17 31.90 28.78
C ASN A 108 21.96 31.82 27.86
N SER A 109 21.72 32.83 27.02
CA SER A 109 20.62 32.85 26.06
C SER A 109 20.79 31.75 25.01
N ALA A 110 22.01 31.56 24.51
CA ALA A 110 22.31 30.46 23.60
C ALA A 110 22.09 29.10 24.25
N TYR A 111 22.53 28.93 25.50
CA TYR A 111 22.34 27.67 26.22
C TYR A 111 20.87 27.39 26.54
N LEU A 112 20.12 28.41 26.98
CA LEU A 112 18.68 28.31 27.25
C LEU A 112 17.91 27.96 25.98
N LYS A 113 18.24 28.59 24.84
CA LYS A 113 17.66 28.29 23.54
C LYS A 113 17.88 26.83 23.18
N PHE A 114 19.12 26.35 23.32
CA PHE A 114 19.48 24.98 23.05
C PHE A 114 18.73 24.00 23.97
N SER A 115 18.71 24.22 25.28
CA SER A 115 17.97 23.38 26.24
C SER A 115 16.47 23.34 25.90
N LYS A 116 15.85 24.48 25.57
CA LYS A 116 14.44 24.52 25.14
C LYS A 116 14.20 23.70 23.88
N GLN A 117 15.08 23.81 22.88
CA GLN A 117 14.99 23.01 21.67
C GLN A 117 15.04 21.51 21.98
N ILE A 118 15.97 21.08 22.84
CA ILE A 118 16.11 19.67 23.23
C ILE A 118 14.88 19.19 24.02
N VAL A 119 14.42 19.95 25.01
CA VAL A 119 13.24 19.56 25.82
C VAL A 119 11.97 19.50 24.96
N ILE A 120 11.78 20.43 24.01
CA ILE A 120 10.67 20.38 23.05
C ILE A 120 10.80 19.14 22.17
N HIS A 121 11.97 18.85 21.63
CA HIS A 121 12.19 17.68 20.78
C HIS A 121 11.91 16.36 21.53
N ILE A 122 12.31 16.26 22.80
CA ILE A 122 12.07 15.07 23.63
C ILE A 122 10.59 14.96 24.04
N SER A 123 9.92 16.08 24.34
CA SER A 123 8.55 16.08 24.88
C SER A 123 7.46 16.11 23.81
N ASN A 124 7.75 16.67 22.64
CA ASN A 124 6.80 16.94 21.55
C ASN A 124 7.36 16.44 20.21
N PRO A 125 7.53 15.13 20.06
CA PRO A 125 8.10 14.50 18.86
C PRO A 125 7.38 14.78 17.54
N ASN A 126 6.11 15.19 17.60
CA ASN A 126 5.29 15.45 16.41
C ASN A 126 5.43 16.89 15.93
N THR A 127 6.19 17.69 16.67
CA THR A 127 6.46 19.07 16.33
C THR A 127 7.73 19.11 15.53
N GLU A 128 7.59 19.33 14.22
CA GLU A 128 8.72 19.65 13.37
C GLU A 128 9.22 21.06 13.71
N ILE A 129 10.43 21.15 14.25
CA ILE A 129 11.08 22.43 14.53
C ILE A 129 11.72 22.93 13.24
N VAL A 130 10.98 23.71 12.46
CA VAL A 130 11.43 24.23 11.16
C VAL A 130 12.60 25.22 11.30
N PHE A 131 12.58 26.07 12.33
CA PHE A 131 13.70 26.96 12.65
C PHE A 131 13.67 27.37 14.12
N THR A 132 14.83 27.76 14.66
CA THR A 132 14.94 28.41 15.97
C THR A 132 15.64 29.76 15.81
N THR A 133 14.97 30.85 16.20
CA THR A 133 15.53 32.20 16.17
C THR A 133 15.43 32.86 17.55
N SER A 134 16.26 33.89 17.79
CA SER A 134 16.18 34.74 18.97
C SER A 134 16.19 36.20 18.50
N LYS A 135 15.35 37.04 19.13
CA LYS A 135 15.37 38.49 18.89
C LYS A 135 16.57 39.16 19.56
N ASP A 136 17.16 38.50 20.56
CA ASP A 136 18.09 39.11 21.52
C ASP A 136 19.53 38.58 21.40
N PHE A 137 19.85 37.77 20.38
CA PHE A 137 21.17 37.15 20.21
C PHE A 137 22.02 37.87 19.17
N SER A 138 23.21 38.36 19.57
CA SER A 138 24.25 38.79 18.63
C SER A 138 25.63 38.35 19.12
N GLU A 139 26.33 37.48 18.37
CA GLU A 139 27.72 37.11 18.69
C GLU A 139 28.68 38.32 18.64
N ASP A 140 28.28 39.39 17.96
CA ASP A 140 29.01 40.66 17.80
C ASP A 140 29.47 41.27 19.14
N SER A 141 28.77 41.01 20.24
CA SER A 141 29.12 41.49 21.58
C SER A 141 30.38 40.83 22.16
N ILE A 142 30.58 39.55 21.87
CA ILE A 142 31.73 38.76 22.32
C ILE A 142 32.95 39.17 21.51
N PHE A 143 32.78 39.35 20.20
CA PHE A 143 33.84 39.77 19.28
C PHE A 143 34.24 41.25 19.40
N SER A 144 33.42 42.09 20.04
CA SER A 144 33.70 43.52 20.30
C SER A 144 34.12 43.81 21.76
N SER A 145 34.50 42.77 22.49
CA SER A 145 34.86 42.85 23.91
C SER A 145 36.19 43.58 24.18
N THR A 146 36.34 44.14 25.39
CA THR A 146 37.60 44.72 25.92
C THR A 146 38.40 43.72 26.77
N PHE A 147 37.89 42.50 26.94
CA PHE A 147 38.57 41.41 27.65
C PHE A 147 39.63 40.73 26.77
N ASP A 148 40.57 40.04 27.41
CA ASP A 148 41.69 39.41 26.72
C ASP A 148 41.23 38.21 25.86
N ASP A 149 41.97 37.95 24.77
CA ASP A 149 41.64 36.91 23.79
C ASP A 149 41.42 35.53 24.44
N GLU A 150 42.16 35.20 25.51
CA GLU A 150 42.00 33.93 26.22
C GLU A 150 40.62 33.81 26.90
N VAL A 151 40.15 34.89 27.53
CA VAL A 151 38.84 34.95 28.19
C VAL A 151 37.74 34.81 27.15
N ILE A 152 37.89 35.52 26.02
CA ILE A 152 36.96 35.42 24.90
C ILE A 152 36.91 34.01 24.33
N GLN A 153 38.05 33.36 24.16
CA GLN A 153 38.05 31.99 23.68
C GLN A 153 37.35 31.03 24.64
N ARG A 154 37.51 31.19 25.96
CA ARG A 154 36.79 30.39 26.96
C ARG A 154 35.28 30.57 26.87
N CYS A 155 34.81 31.79 26.66
CA CYS A 155 33.40 32.07 26.37
C CYS A 155 32.94 31.38 25.07
N LEU A 156 33.74 31.45 24.01
CA LEU A 156 33.44 30.81 22.71
C LEU A 156 33.39 29.28 22.81
N ASN A 157 34.13 28.66 23.73
CA ASN A 157 34.09 27.21 23.94
C ASN A 157 32.70 26.72 24.37
N VAL A 158 31.90 27.56 25.06
CA VAL A 158 30.52 27.22 25.40
C VAL A 158 29.68 27.02 24.14
N PHE A 159 29.79 27.92 23.16
CA PHE A 159 29.10 27.80 21.87
C PHE A 159 29.57 26.58 21.07
N GLN A 160 30.87 26.29 21.10
CA GLN A 160 31.42 25.12 20.45
C GLN A 160 30.83 23.83 21.05
N LEU A 161 30.74 23.73 22.38
CA LEU A 161 30.14 22.58 23.05
C LEU A 161 28.63 22.46 22.78
N ILE A 162 27.88 23.57 22.75
CA ILE A 162 26.48 23.58 22.31
C ILE A 162 26.37 23.03 20.88
N GLY A 163 27.23 23.50 19.98
CA GLY A 163 27.28 23.03 18.58
C GLY A 163 27.55 21.53 18.49
N LEU A 164 28.52 21.01 19.26
CA LEU A 164 28.84 19.59 19.31
C LEU A 164 27.70 18.74 19.90
N ALA A 165 27.05 19.22 20.96
CA ALA A 165 25.88 18.57 21.54
C ALA A 165 24.73 18.53 20.52
N ASN A 166 24.55 19.58 19.72
CA ASN A 166 23.56 19.62 18.65
C ASN A 166 23.85 18.58 17.55
N TYR A 167 25.12 18.43 17.11
CA TYR A 167 25.50 17.39 16.17
C TYR A 167 25.22 15.96 16.67
N ASP A 168 25.35 15.73 17.97
CA ASP A 168 25.08 14.44 18.59
C ASP A 168 23.58 14.17 18.74
N HIS A 169 22.78 15.16 19.16
CA HIS A 169 21.33 15.00 19.26
C HIS A 169 20.66 14.78 17.91
N PHE A 170 21.07 15.53 16.90
CA PHE A 170 20.50 15.49 15.55
C PHE A 170 21.46 14.79 14.59
N PHE A 171 21.98 13.63 15.02
CA PHE A 171 22.89 12.82 14.22
C PHE A 171 22.20 12.36 12.92
N ASP A 172 22.83 12.66 11.79
CA ASP A 172 22.21 12.53 10.46
C ASP A 172 23.18 11.87 9.46
N GLU A 173 22.66 11.12 8.49
CA GLU A 173 23.50 10.41 7.51
C GLU A 173 23.89 11.25 6.29
N SER A 174 23.34 12.47 6.14
CA SER A 174 23.60 13.28 4.95
C SER A 174 25.06 13.71 4.84
N ILE A 175 25.47 13.97 3.61
CA ILE A 175 26.79 14.56 3.32
C ILE A 175 26.87 15.97 3.91
N SER A 176 25.76 16.70 3.95
CA SER A 176 25.70 18.05 4.53
C SER A 176 26.05 18.04 6.02
N TYR A 177 25.49 17.08 6.77
CA TYR A 177 25.83 16.85 8.17
C TYR A 177 27.33 16.60 8.33
N PHE A 178 27.87 15.62 7.60
CA PHE A 178 29.28 15.22 7.74
C PHE A 178 30.26 16.33 7.35
N LYS A 179 29.97 17.07 6.27
CA LYS A 179 30.74 18.26 5.88
C LYS A 179 30.74 19.32 6.99
N SER A 180 29.60 19.53 7.63
CA SER A 180 29.46 20.50 8.72
C SER A 180 30.24 20.07 9.96
N LEU A 181 30.23 18.77 10.29
CA LEU A 181 31.03 18.18 11.36
C LEU A 181 32.55 18.29 11.10
N LEU A 182 33.01 18.02 9.87
CA LEU A 182 34.42 18.19 9.48
C LEU A 182 34.86 19.66 9.56
N ASN A 183 34.03 20.58 9.08
CA ASN A 183 34.30 22.01 9.21
C ASN A 183 34.37 22.44 10.68
N PHE A 184 33.53 21.86 11.52
CA PHE A 184 33.54 22.10 12.96
C PHE A 184 34.85 21.59 13.61
N GLU A 185 35.27 20.37 13.29
CA GLU A 185 36.56 19.78 13.73
C GLU A 185 37.75 20.64 13.29
N ASN A 186 37.79 21.07 12.03
CA ASN A 186 38.87 21.91 11.51
C ASN A 186 38.95 23.27 12.22
N ARG A 187 37.80 23.89 12.53
CA ARG A 187 37.77 25.13 13.31
C ARG A 187 38.28 24.92 14.74
N LEU A 188 37.91 23.80 15.37
CA LEU A 188 38.44 23.45 16.70
C LEU A 188 39.95 23.27 16.67
N ASN A 189 40.47 22.52 15.70
CA ASN A 189 41.91 22.25 15.56
C ASN A 189 42.71 23.51 15.22
N ALA A 190 42.11 24.47 14.50
CA ALA A 190 42.75 25.75 14.15
C ALA A 190 42.74 26.79 15.28
N THR A 191 42.08 26.51 16.41
CA THR A 191 41.97 27.45 17.53
C THR A 191 43.31 27.60 18.25
N LYS A 192 43.81 28.83 18.39
CA LYS A 192 45.13 29.12 19.02
C LYS A 192 45.20 28.75 20.50
N THR A 193 44.07 28.84 21.19
CA THR A 193 43.93 28.53 22.62
C THR A 193 42.86 27.45 22.78
N PRO A 194 43.24 26.17 22.68
CA PRO A 194 42.29 25.05 22.75
C PRO A 194 41.52 25.06 24.07
N SER A 195 40.25 24.62 24.02
CA SER A 195 39.48 24.36 25.22
C SER A 195 40.19 23.36 26.12
N LYS A 196 40.08 23.53 27.44
CA LYS A 196 40.54 22.50 28.39
C LYS A 196 39.80 21.16 28.21
N TYR A 197 38.62 21.19 27.58
CA TYR A 197 37.83 20.00 27.25
C TYR A 197 38.08 19.46 25.84
N PHE A 198 39.15 19.90 25.17
CA PHE A 198 39.44 19.52 23.79
C PHE A 198 39.49 18.01 23.58
N GLY A 199 40.07 17.24 24.52
CA GLY A 199 40.12 15.77 24.45
C GLY A 199 38.72 15.15 24.38
N ILE A 200 37.82 15.54 25.30
CA ILE A 200 36.41 15.10 25.32
C ILE A 200 35.71 15.46 24.01
N MET A 201 35.90 16.69 23.53
CA MET A 201 35.30 17.15 22.28
C MET A 201 35.81 16.34 21.08
N HIS A 202 37.12 16.11 21.01
CA HIS A 202 37.77 15.38 19.94
C HIS A 202 37.26 13.93 19.87
N ASP A 203 37.26 13.22 20.99
CA ASP A 203 36.79 11.83 21.04
C ASP A 203 35.32 11.69 20.63
N LYS A 204 34.48 12.65 21.05
CA LYS A 204 33.07 12.69 20.64
C LYS A 204 32.92 12.91 19.12
N ILE A 205 33.70 13.83 18.54
CA ILE A 205 33.73 14.05 17.08
C ILE A 205 34.19 12.79 16.34
N VAL A 206 35.29 12.18 16.80
CA VAL A 206 35.85 10.96 16.20
C VAL A 206 34.83 9.82 16.25
N PHE A 207 34.09 9.67 17.35
CA PHE A 207 33.04 8.67 17.47
C PHE A 207 31.85 8.94 16.51
N LEU A 208 31.40 10.20 16.38
CA LEU A 208 30.35 10.58 15.42
C LEU A 208 30.79 10.33 13.96
N LYS A 209 32.05 10.63 13.61
CA LYS A 209 32.64 10.34 12.28
C LYS A 209 32.71 8.84 12.01
N TYR A 210 33.09 8.05 13.01
CA TYR A 210 33.11 6.59 12.91
C TYR A 210 31.69 6.05 12.66
N LYS A 211 30.70 6.48 13.46
CA LYS A 211 29.29 6.12 13.27
C LYS A 211 28.79 6.46 11.87
N TRP A 212 29.09 7.66 11.38
CA TRP A 212 28.67 8.10 10.05
C TRP A 212 29.28 7.21 8.96
N SER A 213 30.56 6.87 9.10
CA SER A 213 31.25 5.97 8.18
C SER A 213 30.64 4.57 8.17
N VAL A 214 30.33 3.99 9.33
CA VAL A 214 29.64 2.70 9.44
C VAL A 214 28.27 2.75 8.73
N ARG A 215 27.49 3.83 8.89
CA ARG A 215 26.23 4.01 8.18
C ARG A 215 26.43 4.02 6.66
N GLN A 216 27.38 4.79 6.14
CA GLN A 216 27.64 4.82 4.69
C GLN A 216 28.01 3.45 4.12
N ILE A 217 28.83 2.69 4.84
CA ILE A 217 29.27 1.35 4.40
C ILE A 217 28.11 0.36 4.44
N THR A 218 27.33 0.35 5.52
CA THR A 218 26.17 -0.55 5.67
C THR A 218 25.10 -0.27 4.60
N THR A 219 24.84 1.01 4.31
CA THR A 219 23.97 1.42 3.19
C THR A 219 24.52 0.95 1.84
N ALA A 220 25.81 1.16 1.56
CA ALA A 220 26.42 0.70 0.29
C ALA A 220 26.38 -0.84 0.14
N LYS A 221 26.59 -1.58 1.23
CA LYS A 221 26.47 -3.05 1.28
C LYS A 221 25.04 -3.48 0.93
N TYR A 222 24.05 -2.87 1.57
CA TYR A 222 22.64 -3.16 1.32
C TYR A 222 22.24 -2.89 -0.14
N LEU A 223 22.64 -1.72 -0.66
CA LEU A 223 22.36 -1.28 -2.02
C LEU A 223 23.14 -2.05 -3.10
N LYS A 224 24.08 -2.92 -2.70
CA LYS A 224 25.00 -3.65 -3.58
C LYS A 224 25.82 -2.70 -4.46
N THR A 225 26.15 -1.52 -3.93
CA THR A 225 26.94 -0.47 -4.61
C THR A 225 28.38 -0.42 -4.11
N THR A 226 28.86 -1.46 -3.43
CA THR A 226 30.18 -1.56 -2.74
C THR A 226 31.40 -1.22 -3.59
N ASN A 227 31.27 -1.21 -4.91
CA ASN A 227 32.33 -0.81 -5.84
C ASN A 227 32.48 0.72 -6.00
N HIS A 228 31.56 1.51 -5.47
CA HIS A 228 31.62 2.97 -5.48
C HIS A 228 32.26 3.47 -4.19
N GLN A 229 33.53 3.89 -4.26
CA GLN A 229 34.18 4.57 -3.16
C GLN A 229 33.66 6.01 -3.08
N LYS A 230 32.97 6.35 -1.99
CA LYS A 230 32.66 7.74 -1.65
C LYS A 230 33.94 8.37 -1.08
N GLY A 231 34.30 9.55 -1.56
CA GLY A 231 35.46 10.31 -1.09
C GLY A 231 35.16 11.80 -1.06
N TYR A 232 35.97 12.55 -0.33
CA TYR A 232 35.86 14.00 -0.18
C TYR A 232 37.25 14.63 -0.25
N ILE A 233 37.30 15.92 -0.59
CA ILE A 233 38.57 16.65 -0.73
C ILE A 233 38.68 17.65 0.43
N ILE A 234 39.81 17.62 1.13
CA ILE A 234 40.23 18.63 2.11
C ILE A 234 41.63 19.07 1.74
N ASP A 235 41.85 20.37 1.59
CA ASP A 235 43.16 20.95 1.26
C ASP A 235 43.86 20.25 0.08
N ASP A 236 43.11 20.04 -1.01
CA ASP A 236 43.52 19.32 -2.23
C ASP A 236 43.87 17.81 -2.05
N GLU A 237 43.66 17.25 -0.85
CA GLU A 237 43.82 15.82 -0.59
C GLU A 237 42.49 15.07 -0.72
N LEU A 238 42.46 14.05 -1.59
CA LEU A 238 41.32 13.15 -1.74
C LEU A 238 41.34 12.09 -0.62
N ILE A 239 40.36 12.16 0.27
CA ILE A 239 40.16 11.23 1.37
C ILE A 239 38.99 10.33 1.04
N PHE A 240 39.22 9.02 1.05
CA PHE A 240 38.17 8.03 0.82
C PHE A 240 37.54 7.58 2.13
N ILE A 241 36.23 7.33 2.09
CA ILE A 241 35.54 6.64 3.19
C ILE A 241 35.99 5.19 3.15
N HIS A 242 36.83 4.81 4.12
CA HIS A 242 37.39 3.47 4.21
C HIS A 242 36.28 2.42 4.44
N GLN A 243 36.40 1.26 3.78
CA GLN A 243 35.53 0.10 4.04
C GLN A 243 35.70 -0.45 5.47
N GLN A 244 36.79 -0.10 6.16
CA GLN A 244 37.01 -0.36 7.58
C GLN A 244 37.39 0.94 8.29
N PRO A 245 36.41 1.68 8.84
CA PRO A 245 36.70 2.91 9.57
C PRO A 245 37.39 2.54 10.87
N GLN A 246 38.45 3.28 11.20
CA GLN A 246 39.20 3.07 12.44
C GLN A 246 38.63 3.95 13.54
N PHE A 247 38.40 3.35 14.70
CA PHE A 247 38.10 4.05 15.95
C PHE A 247 38.99 3.44 17.03
N ILE A 248 39.93 4.23 17.53
CA ILE A 248 40.86 3.86 18.60
C ILE A 248 40.60 4.83 19.74
N ASN A 249 40.02 4.31 20.81
CA ASN A 249 39.78 5.05 22.04
C ASN A 249 39.83 4.05 23.19
N ASP A 250 40.39 4.45 24.34
CA ASP A 250 40.59 3.54 25.47
C ASP A 250 39.40 3.38 26.41
N ILE A 251 38.37 4.19 26.22
CA ILE A 251 37.19 4.25 27.09
C ILE A 251 36.32 3.01 26.86
N SER A 252 36.11 2.25 27.94
CA SER A 252 35.43 0.95 27.91
C SER A 252 34.04 1.01 27.26
N LYS A 253 33.23 2.03 27.59
CA LYS A 253 31.86 2.14 27.07
C LYS A 253 31.83 2.49 25.57
N LEU A 254 32.77 3.30 25.08
CA LEU A 254 32.89 3.60 23.65
C LEU A 254 33.41 2.38 22.87
N LYS A 255 34.31 1.57 23.47
CA LYS A 255 34.73 0.28 22.90
C LYS A 255 33.54 -0.68 22.77
N GLU A 256 32.72 -0.80 23.81
CA GLU A 256 31.52 -1.63 23.79
C GLU A 256 30.52 -1.16 22.71
N TRP A 257 30.26 0.14 22.62
CA TRP A 257 29.37 0.68 21.59
C TRP A 257 29.94 0.52 20.18
N LYS A 258 31.26 0.61 20.00
CA LYS A 258 31.94 0.30 18.73
C LYS A 258 31.75 -1.17 18.36
N GLU A 259 32.05 -2.10 19.26
CA GLU A 259 31.86 -3.54 19.02
C GLU A 259 30.40 -3.88 18.69
N TYR A 260 29.47 -3.24 19.40
CA TYR A 260 28.05 -3.34 19.12
C TYR A 260 27.72 -2.87 17.70
N LEU A 261 28.15 -1.66 17.32
CA LEU A 261 27.95 -1.08 15.98
C LEU A 261 28.50 -1.98 14.89
N ASP A 262 29.70 -2.54 15.13
CA ASP A 262 30.37 -3.43 14.20
C ASP A 262 29.54 -4.69 13.93
N CYS A 263 28.87 -5.24 14.94
CA CYS A 263 28.10 -6.48 14.81
C CYS A 263 26.62 -6.25 14.42
N HIS A 264 26.02 -5.13 14.82
CA HIS A 264 24.56 -4.93 14.76
C HIS A 264 24.01 -4.68 13.37
N TYR A 265 24.73 -3.92 12.56
CA TYR A 265 24.29 -3.50 11.23
C TYR A 265 24.89 -4.38 10.12
N GLU A 266 25.27 -5.62 10.45
CA GLU A 266 25.97 -6.54 9.54
C GLU A 266 27.23 -5.91 8.93
N PHE A 267 27.86 -5.00 9.66
CA PHE A 267 29.11 -4.37 9.23
C PHE A 267 30.26 -5.41 9.29
N ILE A 268 30.30 -6.20 10.36
CA ILE A 268 31.19 -7.36 10.56
C ILE A 268 30.34 -8.58 10.96
N ASP A 269 30.56 -9.72 10.31
CA ASP A 269 29.93 -11.00 10.68
C ASP A 269 30.62 -11.59 11.92
N ASN A 270 30.17 -11.18 13.12
CA ASN A 270 30.69 -11.70 14.38
C ASN A 270 29.57 -11.94 15.42
N SER A 271 28.99 -13.13 15.38
CA SER A 271 27.92 -13.55 16.32
C SER A 271 28.40 -13.79 17.76
N ASN A 272 29.73 -13.82 18.00
CA ASN A 272 30.29 -14.11 19.33
C ASN A 272 30.02 -12.99 20.34
N PHE A 273 29.99 -11.73 19.89
CA PHE A 273 29.66 -10.58 20.75
C PHE A 273 28.29 -10.79 21.45
N TYR A 274 27.25 -11.07 20.67
CA TYR A 274 25.90 -11.30 21.18
C TYR A 274 25.83 -12.49 22.15
N ASN A 275 26.44 -13.63 21.78
CA ASN A 275 26.39 -14.81 22.64
C ASN A 275 27.04 -14.56 24.01
N SER A 276 28.16 -13.81 24.06
CA SER A 276 28.80 -13.46 25.32
C SER A 276 27.92 -12.57 26.19
N LYS A 277 27.31 -11.52 25.62
CA LYS A 277 26.46 -10.57 26.34
C LYS A 277 25.14 -11.18 26.82
N ILE A 278 24.48 -11.96 25.97
CA ILE A 278 23.19 -12.59 26.30
C ILE A 278 23.34 -13.57 27.46
N ASN A 279 24.43 -14.34 27.51
CA ASN A 279 24.69 -15.23 28.65
C ASN A 279 24.80 -14.46 29.97
N HIS A 280 25.42 -13.27 29.97
CA HIS A 280 25.47 -12.42 31.15
C HIS A 280 24.10 -11.87 31.55
N ILE A 281 23.29 -11.45 30.56
CA ILE A 281 21.95 -10.89 30.79
C ILE A 281 21.01 -11.95 31.39
N VAL A 282 21.00 -13.17 30.83
CA VAL A 282 20.13 -14.26 31.30
C VAL A 282 20.47 -14.71 32.73
N ILE A 283 21.70 -14.47 33.20
CA ILE A 283 22.14 -14.81 34.56
C ILE A 283 21.73 -13.74 35.59
N ASN A 284 21.57 -12.47 35.18
CA ASN A 284 21.35 -11.31 36.06
C ASN A 284 19.96 -10.66 35.84
N ASP A 285 18.87 -11.43 35.92
CA ASP A 285 17.48 -11.03 35.59
C ASP A 285 16.89 -9.86 36.44
N ASP A 286 17.63 -9.34 37.42
CA ASP A 286 17.20 -8.24 38.28
C ASP A 286 17.42 -6.89 37.57
N SER A 287 16.42 -6.48 36.78
CA SER A 287 16.28 -5.21 36.02
C SER A 287 17.12 -5.06 34.74
N LEU A 288 16.51 -5.39 33.60
CA LEU A 288 17.11 -5.18 32.27
C LEU A 288 17.24 -3.68 31.94
N SER A 289 18.42 -3.24 31.52
CA SER A 289 18.60 -1.90 30.94
C SER A 289 17.89 -1.77 29.58
N LEU A 290 17.72 -0.54 29.07
CA LEU A 290 17.22 -0.35 27.70
C LEU A 290 18.25 -0.84 26.67
N PHE A 291 19.55 -0.72 26.96
CA PHE A 291 20.58 -1.35 26.15
C PHE A 291 20.43 -2.89 26.09
N ASP A 292 20.20 -3.55 27.23
CA ASP A 292 19.98 -5.01 27.29
C ASP A 292 18.69 -5.42 26.56
N THR A 293 17.65 -4.61 26.69
CA THR A 293 16.37 -4.84 25.99
C THR A 293 16.58 -4.79 24.48
N HIS A 294 17.33 -3.80 23.98
CA HIS A 294 17.68 -3.68 22.57
C HIS A 294 18.53 -4.86 22.08
N LEU A 295 19.50 -5.30 22.89
CA LEU A 295 20.33 -6.49 22.63
C LEU A 295 19.48 -7.77 22.51
N LEU A 296 18.56 -8.01 23.44
CA LEU A 296 17.67 -9.18 23.45
C LEU A 296 16.74 -9.20 22.24
N ILE A 297 16.14 -8.06 21.90
CA ILE A 297 15.29 -7.90 20.71
C ILE A 297 16.08 -8.28 19.45
N LYS A 298 17.29 -7.73 19.29
CA LYS A 298 18.14 -8.03 18.14
C LYS A 298 18.56 -9.50 18.11
N TYR A 299 18.92 -10.06 19.26
CA TYR A 299 19.34 -11.45 19.37
C TYR A 299 18.24 -12.41 18.94
N PHE A 300 17.03 -12.28 19.50
CA PHE A 300 15.90 -13.16 19.19
C PHE A 300 15.27 -12.89 17.82
N LYS A 301 15.58 -11.78 17.16
CA LYS A 301 15.13 -11.50 15.80
C LYS A 301 16.14 -11.98 14.75
N ASP A 302 17.41 -11.57 14.87
CA ASP A 302 18.37 -11.64 13.77
C ASP A 302 19.51 -12.66 14.02
N VAL A 303 19.89 -12.94 15.28
CA VAL A 303 21.04 -13.81 15.59
C VAL A 303 20.60 -15.25 15.83
N LYS A 304 19.63 -15.45 16.72
CA LYS A 304 19.02 -16.75 17.03
C LYS A 304 17.49 -16.58 17.00
N PRO A 305 16.87 -16.57 15.82
CA PRO A 305 15.46 -16.27 15.66
C PRO A 305 14.57 -17.13 16.57
N ASN A 306 13.84 -16.50 17.49
CA ASN A 306 12.81 -17.15 18.31
C ASN A 306 11.66 -16.16 18.61
N TYR A 307 10.50 -16.39 17.98
CA TYR A 307 9.35 -15.48 18.10
C TYR A 307 8.77 -15.44 19.51
N GLN A 308 8.71 -16.58 20.19
CA GLN A 308 8.13 -16.65 21.54
C GLN A 308 8.99 -15.87 22.53
N ASN A 309 10.32 -16.06 22.49
CA ASN A 309 11.24 -15.32 23.33
C ASN A 309 11.25 -13.81 23.01
N LEU A 310 11.15 -13.45 21.73
CA LEU A 310 11.03 -12.05 21.32
C LEU A 310 9.73 -11.44 21.86
N LYS A 311 8.59 -12.12 21.68
CA LYS A 311 7.29 -11.70 22.20
C LYS A 311 7.32 -11.51 23.71
N GLU A 312 7.87 -12.46 24.46
CA GLU A 312 8.02 -12.36 25.92
C GLU A 312 8.91 -11.18 26.32
N THR A 313 9.99 -10.92 25.58
CA THR A 313 10.86 -9.75 25.81
C THR A 313 10.09 -8.44 25.60
N VAL A 314 9.29 -8.35 24.53
CA VAL A 314 8.46 -7.16 24.25
C VAL A 314 7.37 -6.99 25.29
N GLU A 315 6.72 -8.07 25.75
CA GLU A 315 5.69 -8.03 26.79
C GLU A 315 6.26 -7.62 28.15
N LYS A 316 7.40 -8.19 28.55
CA LYS A 316 8.15 -7.76 29.74
C LYS A 316 8.48 -6.27 29.66
N PHE A 317 9.01 -5.81 28.53
CA PHE A 317 9.31 -4.38 28.36
C PHE A 317 8.06 -3.50 28.42
N ALA A 318 6.98 -3.88 27.73
CA ALA A 318 5.71 -3.16 27.75
C ALA A 318 5.12 -3.01 29.16
N SER A 319 5.34 -4.00 30.03
CA SER A 319 4.88 -3.97 31.43
C SER A 319 5.56 -2.90 32.30
N ARG A 320 6.68 -2.33 31.83
CA ARG A 320 7.50 -1.34 32.55
C ARG A 320 7.07 0.10 32.33
N GLU A 321 5.92 0.35 31.69
CA GLU A 321 5.44 1.72 31.37
C GLU A 321 5.49 2.68 32.58
N THR A 322 5.20 2.18 33.78
CA THR A 322 5.23 2.96 35.03
C THR A 322 6.62 3.40 35.47
N GLU A 323 7.68 2.68 35.09
CA GLU A 323 9.08 3.05 35.38
C GLU A 323 9.51 4.32 34.64
N PHE A 324 8.82 4.68 33.56
CA PHE A 324 9.18 5.79 32.68
C PHE A 324 8.21 6.98 32.80
N THR A 325 7.64 7.20 33.99
CA THR A 325 6.64 8.26 34.20
C THR A 325 7.16 9.66 33.80
N ASP A 326 8.44 9.94 34.05
CA ASP A 326 9.09 11.22 33.73
C ASP A 326 9.62 11.29 32.28
N ASN A 327 9.64 10.17 31.55
CA ASN A 327 10.12 10.11 30.17
C ASN A 327 9.28 9.14 29.31
N LYS A 328 7.96 9.34 29.34
CA LYS A 328 6.99 8.47 28.65
C LYS A 328 7.23 8.40 27.15
N TYR A 329 7.69 9.49 26.56
CA TYR A 329 7.92 9.52 25.12
C TYR A 329 9.06 8.59 24.69
N LEU A 330 10.18 8.63 25.41
CA LEU A 330 11.30 7.70 25.21
C LEU A 330 10.81 6.24 25.29
N PHE A 331 10.05 5.91 26.33
CA PHE A 331 9.50 4.56 26.50
C PHE A 331 8.63 4.15 25.31
N PHE A 332 7.71 4.99 24.85
CA PHE A 332 6.83 4.63 23.74
C PHE A 332 7.54 4.54 22.40
N LYS A 333 8.57 5.37 22.18
CA LYS A 333 9.46 5.29 21.02
C LYS A 333 10.17 3.95 20.97
N ASP A 334 10.78 3.55 22.08
CA ASP A 334 11.48 2.27 22.20
C ASP A 334 10.53 1.07 22.14
N LEU A 335 9.32 1.21 22.70
CA LEU A 335 8.26 0.19 22.60
C LEU A 335 7.79 0.05 21.15
N ASN A 336 7.71 1.14 20.40
CA ASN A 336 7.41 1.09 18.97
C ASN A 336 8.47 0.30 18.19
N TYR A 337 9.76 0.52 18.50
CA TYR A 337 10.86 -0.29 17.95
C TYR A 337 10.71 -1.77 18.31
N ALA A 338 10.44 -2.08 19.58
CA ALA A 338 10.26 -3.45 20.05
C ALA A 338 9.10 -4.16 19.32
N LEU A 339 7.94 -3.50 19.24
CA LEU A 339 6.76 -4.01 18.52
C LEU A 339 7.00 -4.14 17.01
N ASN A 340 7.75 -3.22 16.39
CA ASN A 340 8.14 -3.32 14.98
C ASN A 340 9.00 -4.57 14.71
N ASN A 341 9.92 -4.90 15.62
CA ASN A 341 10.72 -6.11 15.51
C ASN A 341 9.88 -7.38 15.72
N GLN A 342 8.99 -7.38 16.70
CA GLN A 342 8.01 -8.47 16.90
C GLN A 342 7.14 -8.67 15.66
N PHE A 343 6.62 -7.57 15.08
CA PHE A 343 5.80 -7.62 13.89
C PHE A 343 6.56 -8.18 12.68
N SER A 344 7.82 -7.75 12.50
CA SER A 344 8.71 -8.28 11.46
C SER A 344 8.80 -9.79 11.51
N MET A 345 9.04 -10.34 12.70
CA MET A 345 9.23 -11.77 12.88
C MET A 345 7.91 -12.54 12.73
N LEU A 346 6.79 -11.98 13.20
CA LEU A 346 5.46 -12.56 13.03
C LEU A 346 5.15 -12.79 11.54
N ILE A 347 5.37 -11.79 10.68
CA ILE A 347 5.04 -11.87 9.25
C ILE A 347 5.99 -12.77 8.43
N GLU A 348 7.07 -13.26 9.03
CA GLU A 348 8.03 -14.19 8.43
C GLU A 348 7.75 -15.66 8.80
N GLN A 349 6.86 -15.93 9.77
CA GLN A 349 6.50 -17.30 10.16
C GLN A 349 5.81 -18.05 9.01
N SER A 350 6.02 -19.38 8.94
CA SER A 350 5.38 -20.24 7.93
C SER A 350 3.88 -20.39 8.16
N ASP A 351 3.46 -20.55 9.43
CA ASP A 351 2.08 -20.80 9.84
C ASP A 351 1.41 -19.54 10.38
N ILE A 352 1.41 -18.48 9.57
CA ILE A 352 0.87 -17.18 9.96
C ILE A 352 -0.64 -17.19 10.15
N ASN A 353 -1.07 -16.63 11.27
CA ASN A 353 -2.46 -16.26 11.51
C ASN A 353 -2.71 -14.79 11.09
N ASP A 354 -3.52 -14.59 10.04
CA ASP A 354 -3.86 -13.26 9.51
C ASP A 354 -4.51 -12.35 10.57
N ASP A 355 -5.26 -12.92 11.51
CA ASP A 355 -5.92 -12.14 12.56
C ASP A 355 -4.91 -11.65 13.61
N GLU A 356 -3.88 -12.45 13.93
CA GLU A 356 -2.79 -12.02 14.82
C GLU A 356 -1.99 -10.87 14.19
N VAL A 357 -1.71 -10.94 12.89
CA VAL A 357 -1.05 -9.85 12.16
C VAL A 357 -1.86 -8.56 12.26
N LYS A 358 -3.18 -8.63 12.01
CA LYS A 358 -4.07 -7.46 12.11
C LYS A 358 -4.18 -6.92 13.54
N GLN A 359 -4.27 -7.79 14.55
CA GLN A 359 -4.33 -7.38 15.94
C GLN A 359 -3.06 -6.66 16.37
N LEU A 360 -1.88 -7.19 16.03
CA LEU A 360 -0.61 -6.54 16.34
C LEU A 360 -0.46 -5.22 15.59
N LYS A 361 -0.87 -5.15 14.31
CA LYS A 361 -0.90 -3.91 13.54
C LYS A 361 -1.78 -2.84 14.19
N ASN A 362 -3.00 -3.19 14.57
CA ASN A 362 -3.93 -2.28 15.24
C ASN A 362 -3.41 -1.80 16.59
N LYS A 363 -2.74 -2.67 17.34
CA LYS A 363 -2.06 -2.31 18.61
C LYS A 363 -0.97 -1.27 18.36
N ILE A 364 -0.14 -1.46 17.33
CA ILE A 364 0.91 -0.52 16.95
C ILE A 364 0.32 0.81 16.49
N ASP A 365 -0.72 0.80 15.66
CA ASP A 365 -1.38 2.01 15.18
C ASP A 365 -2.02 2.80 16.33
N SER A 366 -2.65 2.10 17.27
CA SER A 366 -3.22 2.74 18.47
C SER A 366 -2.13 3.39 19.32
N LEU A 367 -0.96 2.76 19.46
CA LEU A 367 0.20 3.32 20.15
C LEU A 367 0.72 4.56 19.40
N GLN A 368 0.96 4.45 18.10
CA GLN A 368 1.45 5.55 17.24
C GLN A 368 0.51 6.75 17.27
N ASN A 369 -0.80 6.53 17.12
CA ASN A 369 -1.80 7.60 17.17
C ASN A 369 -1.85 8.30 18.53
N ARG A 370 -1.67 7.55 19.63
CA ARG A 370 -1.67 8.11 20.99
C ARG A 370 -0.52 9.09 21.22
N ILE A 371 0.64 8.81 20.64
CA ILE A 371 1.87 9.60 20.82
C ILE A 371 2.15 10.54 19.64
N GLY A 372 1.37 10.41 18.55
CA GLY A 372 1.50 11.06 17.24
C GLY A 372 2.75 10.70 16.43
N TYR A 373 3.40 9.59 16.76
CA TYR A 373 4.64 9.13 16.14
C TYR A 373 4.36 8.33 14.86
N ASP A 374 4.63 8.93 13.70
CA ASP A 374 4.34 8.37 12.39
C ASP A 374 5.48 7.45 11.88
N ASN A 375 5.77 6.37 12.63
CA ASN A 375 6.79 5.41 12.21
C ASN A 375 6.30 4.52 11.06
N PHE A 376 6.97 4.62 9.91
CA PHE A 376 6.59 3.95 8.67
C PHE A 376 6.97 2.46 8.60
N PHE A 377 7.89 1.95 9.43
CA PHE A 377 8.47 0.62 9.24
C PHE A 377 7.43 -0.49 9.28
N VAL A 378 6.48 -0.39 10.21
CA VAL A 378 5.42 -1.39 10.37
C VAL A 378 4.44 -1.32 9.20
N ASP A 379 4.07 -0.12 8.77
CA ASP A 379 3.22 0.07 7.59
C ASP A 379 3.88 -0.49 6.33
N PHE A 380 5.18 -0.25 6.16
CA PHE A 380 5.93 -0.73 5.01
C PHE A 380 6.07 -2.26 5.01
N LYS A 381 6.30 -2.88 6.18
CA LYS A 381 6.28 -4.35 6.33
C LYS A 381 4.90 -4.93 6.08
N PHE A 382 3.85 -4.29 6.59
CA PHE A 382 2.47 -4.70 6.37
C PHE A 382 2.06 -4.57 4.89
N LEU A 383 2.53 -3.53 4.20
CA LEU A 383 2.38 -3.36 2.77
C LEU A 383 2.97 -4.56 2.00
N LYS A 384 4.23 -4.92 2.28
CA LYS A 384 4.87 -6.10 1.66
C LYS A 384 4.09 -7.38 1.94
N TYR A 385 3.62 -7.54 3.17
CA TYR A 385 2.78 -8.66 3.58
C TYR A 385 1.47 -8.74 2.78
N CYS A 386 0.75 -7.63 2.63
CA CYS A 386 -0.48 -7.55 1.83
C CYS A 386 -0.22 -7.86 0.35
N ILE A 387 0.90 -7.39 -0.22
CA ILE A 387 1.31 -7.71 -1.59
C ILE A 387 1.60 -9.22 -1.74
N LYS A 388 2.30 -9.83 -0.77
CA LYS A 388 2.55 -11.28 -0.74
C LYS A 388 1.24 -12.07 -0.69
N LYS A 389 0.30 -11.71 0.18
CA LYS A 389 -1.01 -12.35 0.28
C LYS A 389 -1.85 -12.19 -0.99
N LEU A 390 -1.79 -11.02 -1.63
CA LEU A 390 -2.45 -10.80 -2.92
C LEU A 390 -1.85 -11.72 -4.00
N ASN A 391 -0.53 -11.87 -4.04
CA ASN A 391 0.14 -12.80 -4.95
C ASN A 391 -0.33 -14.25 -4.74
N GLU A 392 -0.34 -14.73 -3.50
CA GLU A 392 -0.80 -16.07 -3.15
C GLU A 392 -2.28 -16.29 -3.52
N PHE A 393 -3.12 -15.28 -3.25
CA PHE A 393 -4.53 -15.30 -3.62
C PHE A 393 -4.75 -15.42 -5.13
N ILE A 394 -3.89 -14.77 -5.93
CA ILE A 394 -3.95 -14.80 -7.39
C ILE A 394 -3.39 -16.10 -7.95
N LEU A 395 -2.38 -16.71 -7.34
CA LEU A 395 -1.81 -17.99 -7.80
C LEU A 395 -2.82 -19.15 -7.74
N ASN A 396 -3.80 -19.06 -6.83
CA ASN A 396 -4.77 -20.12 -6.57
C ASN A 396 -6.09 -19.99 -7.35
N ARG A 397 -6.12 -19.22 -8.45
CA ARG A 397 -7.35 -18.95 -9.23
C ARG A 397 -7.31 -19.57 -10.63
N GLU A 398 -8.49 -19.78 -11.22
CA GLU A 398 -8.62 -20.10 -12.64
C GLU A 398 -8.27 -18.90 -13.54
N ALA A 399 -7.63 -19.15 -14.69
CA ALA A 399 -7.23 -18.10 -15.61
C ALA A 399 -8.44 -17.26 -16.08
N LEU A 400 -8.27 -15.94 -16.13
CA LEU A 400 -9.25 -14.92 -16.60
C LEU A 400 -10.41 -14.56 -15.65
N GLU A 401 -10.50 -15.12 -14.44
CA GLU A 401 -11.54 -14.69 -13.48
C GLU A 401 -11.07 -13.47 -12.66
N VAL A 402 -11.64 -12.27 -12.92
CA VAL A 402 -11.39 -11.07 -12.10
C VAL A 402 -12.42 -10.97 -10.99
N LYS A 403 -12.09 -11.53 -9.83
CA LYS A 403 -12.91 -11.38 -8.62
C LYS A 403 -12.86 -9.93 -8.12
N ALA A 404 -14.00 -9.35 -7.77
CA ALA A 404 -14.09 -8.00 -7.18
C ALA A 404 -13.19 -7.83 -5.94
N GLU A 405 -12.97 -8.92 -5.20
CA GLU A 405 -12.07 -8.98 -4.05
C GLU A 405 -10.61 -8.65 -4.40
N ILE A 406 -10.13 -9.01 -5.60
CA ILE A 406 -8.78 -8.69 -6.08
C ILE A 406 -8.62 -7.17 -6.21
N LEU A 407 -9.62 -6.50 -6.80
CA LEU A 407 -9.60 -5.05 -6.97
C LEU A 407 -9.70 -4.32 -5.63
N SER A 408 -10.49 -4.84 -4.69
CA SER A 408 -10.55 -4.31 -3.31
C SER A 408 -9.16 -4.35 -2.66
N LYS A 409 -8.49 -5.51 -2.69
CA LYS A 409 -7.14 -5.68 -2.13
C LYS A 409 -6.09 -4.80 -2.83
N ILE A 410 -6.16 -4.64 -4.15
CA ILE A 410 -5.29 -3.71 -4.90
C ILE A 410 -5.49 -2.27 -4.41
N ASN A 411 -6.73 -1.83 -4.24
CA ASN A 411 -7.03 -0.47 -3.77
C ASN A 411 -6.61 -0.26 -2.31
N GLU A 412 -6.81 -1.25 -1.45
CA GLU A 412 -6.28 -1.23 -0.07
C GLU A 412 -4.76 -1.07 -0.06
N ILE A 413 -4.04 -1.83 -0.88
CA ILE A 413 -2.58 -1.72 -1.03
C ILE A 413 -2.16 -0.35 -1.56
N ARG A 414 -2.89 0.24 -2.50
CA ARG A 414 -2.62 1.62 -2.99
C ARG A 414 -2.79 2.66 -1.89
N ASN A 415 -3.82 2.53 -1.06
CA ASN A 415 -3.99 3.40 0.11
C ASN A 415 -2.85 3.23 1.12
N LEU A 416 -2.35 2.00 1.30
CA LEU A 416 -1.17 1.73 2.13
C LEU A 416 0.09 2.40 1.56
N PHE A 417 0.30 2.40 0.23
CA PHE A 417 1.42 3.14 -0.38
C PHE A 417 1.37 4.63 -0.03
N ILE A 418 0.20 5.27 -0.16
CA ILE A 418 0.02 6.71 0.19
C ILE A 418 0.33 6.95 1.67
N SER A 419 -0.17 6.08 2.56
CA SER A 419 0.12 6.18 4.00
C SER A 419 1.61 6.02 4.29
N CYS A 420 2.28 5.04 3.67
CA CYS A 420 3.71 4.81 3.84
C CYS A 420 4.54 6.01 3.38
N GLU A 421 4.23 6.57 2.21
CA GLU A 421 4.94 7.73 1.63
C GLU A 421 4.88 8.93 2.60
N ARG A 422 3.70 9.26 3.10
CA ARG A 422 3.50 10.31 4.12
C ARG A 422 4.33 10.07 5.39
N LYS A 423 4.36 8.82 5.89
CA LYS A 423 5.11 8.47 7.12
C LYS A 423 6.62 8.43 6.90
N ILE A 424 7.09 8.12 5.69
CA ILE A 424 8.51 8.20 5.32
C ILE A 424 8.95 9.67 5.35
N GLU A 425 8.23 10.57 4.68
CA GLU A 425 8.50 12.02 4.69
C GLU A 425 8.53 12.57 6.13
N TRP A 426 7.55 12.19 6.95
CA TRP A 426 7.52 12.57 8.36
C TRP A 426 8.77 12.05 9.11
N SER A 427 9.17 10.80 8.88
CA SER A 427 10.33 10.23 9.56
C SER A 427 11.66 10.86 9.15
N GLU A 428 11.75 11.35 7.90
CA GLU A 428 12.91 12.10 7.39
C GLU A 428 13.04 13.46 8.08
N SER A 429 11.94 14.20 8.29
CA SER A 429 11.99 15.55 8.87
C SER A 429 12.20 15.59 10.40
N HIS A 430 12.02 14.48 11.10
CA HIS A 430 12.09 14.42 12.57
C HIS A 430 13.41 13.84 13.11
N HIS A 431 14.47 13.71 12.29
CA HIS A 431 15.80 13.19 12.66
C HIS A 431 15.72 11.89 13.49
N ASN A 432 14.90 10.96 13.00
CA ASN A 432 14.29 9.94 13.81
C ASN A 432 15.25 8.76 14.09
N LEU A 433 16.02 8.84 15.19
CA LEU A 433 16.61 7.63 15.78
C LEU A 433 15.47 6.67 16.15
N LEU A 434 15.51 5.41 15.73
CA LEU A 434 14.40 4.48 15.97
C LEU A 434 14.27 4.00 17.42
N TYR A 435 15.36 4.13 18.16
CA TYR A 435 15.50 3.74 19.56
C TYR A 435 16.28 4.86 20.23
N GLN A 436 16.30 4.92 21.56
CA GLN A 436 17.17 5.85 22.27
C GLN A 436 17.46 5.35 23.68
N LEU A 437 18.70 5.54 24.14
CA LEU A 437 19.03 5.23 25.53
C LEU A 437 18.54 6.34 26.46
N PRO A 438 18.14 6.00 27.70
CA PRO A 438 17.84 7.01 28.70
C PRO A 438 19.13 7.73 29.08
N TYR A 439 19.00 8.92 29.67
CA TYR A 439 20.12 9.79 30.00
C TYR A 439 21.23 9.06 30.76
N HIS A 440 20.88 8.32 31.81
CA HIS A 440 21.85 7.61 32.66
C HIS A 440 22.61 6.49 31.92
N GLU A 441 21.97 5.78 30.99
CA GLU A 441 22.63 4.78 30.15
C GLU A 441 23.46 5.41 29.01
N SER A 442 23.24 6.69 28.72
CA SER A 442 23.97 7.44 27.69
C SER A 442 25.21 8.16 28.21
N LEU A 443 25.49 8.08 29.53
CA LEU A 443 26.69 8.66 30.14
C LEU A 443 27.91 7.75 29.96
N VAL A 444 29.03 8.33 29.58
CA VAL A 444 30.32 7.67 29.39
C VAL A 444 31.29 8.13 30.47
N ASP A 445 31.86 7.19 31.21
CA ASP A 445 32.86 7.51 32.24
C ASP A 445 34.19 7.94 31.60
N TYR A 446 34.68 9.12 31.96
CA TYR A 446 35.90 9.74 31.43
C TYR A 446 36.99 9.88 32.48
N ASN A 447 36.61 10.21 33.72
CA ASN A 447 37.52 10.48 34.83
C ASN A 447 38.68 11.44 34.46
N ALA A 448 38.37 12.53 33.74
CA ALA A 448 39.34 13.51 33.28
C ALA A 448 38.86 14.95 33.54
N ASP A 449 39.78 15.83 33.93
CA ASP A 449 39.58 17.29 33.99
C ASP A 449 38.30 17.75 34.73
N ASP A 450 38.09 17.25 35.95
CA ASP A 450 36.93 17.50 36.83
C ASP A 450 35.58 17.02 36.26
N ILE A 451 35.58 16.20 35.21
CA ILE A 451 34.39 15.61 34.61
C ILE A 451 34.47 14.09 34.69
N ASP A 452 33.61 13.51 35.52
CA ASP A 452 33.51 12.06 35.67
C ASP A 452 32.78 11.43 34.49
N LYS A 453 31.73 12.09 33.99
CA LYS A 453 30.80 11.54 33.01
C LYS A 453 30.50 12.52 31.88
N VAL A 454 30.51 12.00 30.66
CA VAL A 454 30.18 12.75 29.44
C VAL A 454 28.92 12.19 28.83
N TYR A 455 27.97 13.04 28.45
CA TYR A 455 26.72 12.63 27.83
C TYR A 455 26.86 12.46 26.32
N TYR A 456 26.41 11.30 25.81
CA TYR A 456 26.35 10.95 24.38
C TYR A 456 24.91 10.66 23.97
N ALA A 457 24.20 11.67 23.47
CA ALA A 457 22.78 11.61 23.14
C ALA A 457 22.43 10.56 22.09
N SER A 458 23.25 10.42 21.04
CA SER A 458 23.02 9.40 20.00
C SER A 458 23.57 8.02 20.36
N SER A 459 24.29 7.87 21.48
CA SER A 459 24.88 6.63 21.99
C SER A 459 25.45 5.72 20.87
N PHE A 460 25.05 4.44 20.80
CA PHE A 460 25.48 3.47 19.77
C PHE A 460 24.57 3.46 18.53
N LEU A 461 23.60 4.37 18.40
CA LEU A 461 22.57 4.29 17.37
C LEU A 461 22.96 5.01 16.09
N LEU A 462 22.71 4.38 14.95
CA LEU A 462 22.86 5.00 13.64
C LEU A 462 21.51 5.55 13.15
N PRO A 463 21.50 6.69 12.44
CA PRO A 463 20.30 7.27 11.87
C PRO A 463 19.73 6.33 10.81
N LEU A 464 18.49 6.56 10.41
CA LEU A 464 17.87 5.82 9.32
C LEU A 464 18.64 6.00 8.02
N SER A 465 18.66 4.94 7.20
CA SER A 465 19.17 5.07 5.84
C SER A 465 18.06 5.46 4.88
N VAL A 466 17.91 6.76 4.67
CA VAL A 466 16.99 7.41 3.74
C VAL A 466 17.21 6.88 2.32
N GLU A 467 18.47 6.75 1.91
CA GLU A 467 18.82 6.21 0.58
C GLU A 467 18.31 4.76 0.40
N GLN A 468 18.50 3.92 1.42
CA GLN A 468 17.99 2.55 1.43
C GLN A 468 16.46 2.50 1.38
N ILE A 469 15.80 3.26 2.26
CA ILE A 469 14.35 3.26 2.42
C ILE A 469 13.68 3.71 1.11
N ASN A 470 14.14 4.82 0.55
CA ASN A 470 13.56 5.39 -0.66
C ASN A 470 13.74 4.47 -1.87
N LYS A 471 14.91 3.84 -2.01
CA LYS A 471 15.10 2.84 -3.07
C LYS A 471 14.15 1.66 -2.90
N GLU A 472 14.11 1.07 -1.70
CA GLU A 472 13.30 -0.13 -1.45
C GLU A 472 11.81 0.13 -1.64
N PHE A 473 11.33 1.28 -1.15
CA PHE A 473 9.94 1.70 -1.32
C PHE A 473 9.59 1.90 -2.80
N PHE A 474 10.45 2.58 -3.56
CA PHE A 474 10.25 2.84 -4.98
C PHE A 474 10.27 1.56 -5.83
N ASP A 475 11.22 0.65 -5.55
CA ASP A 475 11.33 -0.63 -6.25
C ASP A 475 10.05 -1.47 -6.07
N ILE A 476 9.51 -1.53 -4.85
CA ILE A 476 8.25 -2.23 -4.56
C ILE A 476 7.05 -1.55 -5.20
N LYS A 477 7.00 -0.21 -5.22
CA LYS A 477 5.94 0.57 -5.87
C LYS A 477 5.88 0.27 -7.37
N ILE A 478 7.05 0.24 -8.04
CA ILE A 478 7.16 -0.14 -9.45
C ILE A 478 6.76 -1.60 -9.68
N GLU A 479 7.29 -2.53 -8.88
CA GLU A 479 6.98 -3.96 -9.01
C GLU A 479 5.47 -4.19 -8.90
N PHE A 480 4.83 -3.59 -7.90
CA PHE A 480 3.39 -3.67 -7.70
C PHE A 480 2.61 -3.12 -8.91
N GLN A 481 2.97 -1.94 -9.40
CA GLN A 481 2.31 -1.34 -10.57
C GLN A 481 2.43 -2.24 -11.80
N ASN A 482 3.64 -2.70 -12.12
CA ASN A 482 3.88 -3.58 -13.27
C ASN A 482 3.11 -4.90 -13.14
N LYS A 483 3.03 -5.45 -11.93
CA LYS A 483 2.43 -6.76 -11.69
C LYS A 483 0.90 -6.72 -11.60
N PHE A 484 0.28 -5.64 -11.13
CA PHE A 484 -1.15 -5.66 -10.83
C PHE A 484 -2.01 -4.67 -11.62
N ASN A 485 -1.44 -3.68 -12.32
CA ASN A 485 -2.24 -2.72 -13.09
C ASN A 485 -3.08 -3.37 -14.20
N HIS A 486 -2.65 -4.51 -14.73
CA HIS A 486 -3.41 -5.24 -15.75
C HIS A 486 -4.75 -5.80 -15.23
N PHE A 487 -4.95 -5.93 -13.91
CA PHE A 487 -6.23 -6.37 -13.34
C PHE A 487 -7.37 -5.38 -13.56
N GLU A 488 -7.07 -4.10 -13.63
CA GLU A 488 -8.07 -3.06 -13.92
C GLU A 488 -8.48 -3.11 -15.40
N ILE A 489 -7.51 -3.38 -16.27
CA ILE A 489 -7.76 -3.59 -17.70
C ILE A 489 -8.61 -4.84 -17.89
N LEU A 490 -8.24 -5.96 -17.26
CA LEU A 490 -9.03 -7.20 -17.32
C LEU A 490 -10.44 -7.01 -16.77
N SER A 491 -10.61 -6.29 -15.65
CA SER A 491 -11.94 -5.99 -15.10
C SER A 491 -12.80 -5.16 -16.07
N SER A 492 -12.17 -4.22 -16.78
CA SER A 492 -12.85 -3.44 -17.81
C SER A 492 -13.25 -4.30 -19.00
N LEU A 493 -12.39 -5.25 -19.39
CA LEU A 493 -12.64 -6.20 -20.47
C LEU A 493 -13.69 -7.27 -20.10
N ASP A 494 -13.79 -7.70 -18.85
CA ASP A 494 -14.81 -8.66 -18.40
C ASP A 494 -16.23 -8.13 -18.61
N LYS A 495 -16.42 -6.81 -18.46
CA LYS A 495 -17.70 -6.15 -18.80
C LYS A 495 -18.01 -6.29 -20.29
N GLU A 496 -17.02 -6.06 -21.14
CA GLU A 496 -17.15 -6.21 -22.60
C GLU A 496 -17.39 -7.68 -23.01
N PHE A 497 -16.69 -8.64 -22.40
CA PHE A 497 -16.93 -10.06 -22.63
C PHE A 497 -18.32 -10.50 -22.17
N GLY A 498 -18.84 -9.93 -21.08
CA GLY A 498 -20.22 -10.13 -20.64
C GLY A 498 -21.22 -9.71 -21.71
N VAL A 499 -21.03 -8.53 -22.31
CA VAL A 499 -21.86 -8.04 -23.42
C VAL A 499 -21.76 -8.96 -24.65
N ILE A 500 -20.55 -9.41 -25.01
CA ILE A 500 -20.34 -10.34 -26.13
C ILE A 500 -21.06 -11.67 -25.88
N LYS A 501 -21.01 -12.20 -24.65
CA LYS A 501 -21.68 -13.45 -24.28
C LYS A 501 -23.20 -13.30 -24.37
N GLU A 502 -23.75 -12.16 -23.96
CA GLU A 502 -25.17 -11.84 -24.09
C GLU A 502 -25.61 -11.70 -25.55
N ILE A 503 -24.79 -11.04 -26.39
CA ILE A 503 -25.03 -10.93 -27.84
C ILE A 503 -25.03 -12.32 -28.47
N ARG A 504 -24.04 -13.16 -28.13
CA ARG A 504 -23.95 -14.54 -28.62
C ARG A 504 -25.16 -15.37 -28.23
N SER A 505 -25.62 -15.30 -26.98
CA SER A 505 -26.80 -16.07 -26.56
C SER A 505 -28.07 -15.62 -27.29
N LYS A 506 -28.22 -14.30 -27.53
CA LYS A 506 -29.33 -13.76 -28.33
C LYS A 506 -29.27 -14.22 -29.79
N ALA A 507 -28.07 -14.30 -30.36
CA ALA A 507 -27.88 -14.82 -31.72
C ALA A 507 -28.22 -16.31 -31.82
N GLU A 508 -27.73 -17.15 -30.90
CA GLU A 508 -28.04 -18.59 -30.84
C GLU A 508 -29.56 -18.83 -30.69
N GLU A 509 -30.27 -18.01 -29.92
CA GLU A 509 -31.74 -18.07 -29.81
C GLU A 509 -32.46 -17.70 -31.12
N SER A 510 -31.95 -16.71 -31.86
CA SER A 510 -32.48 -16.31 -33.17
C SER A 510 -32.27 -17.39 -34.24
N ASP A 511 -31.09 -18.02 -34.26
CA ASP A 511 -30.78 -19.11 -35.18
C ASP A 511 -31.68 -20.32 -34.93
N LYS A 512 -31.92 -20.66 -33.65
CA LYS A 512 -32.87 -21.72 -33.27
C LYS A 512 -34.27 -21.46 -33.80
N LYS A 513 -34.80 -20.23 -33.64
CA LYS A 513 -36.12 -19.82 -34.17
C LYS A 513 -36.18 -19.90 -35.69
N SER A 514 -35.07 -19.61 -36.37
CA SER A 514 -34.98 -19.65 -37.83
C SER A 514 -34.96 -21.09 -38.36
N ILE A 515 -34.22 -21.99 -37.70
CA ILE A 515 -34.21 -23.44 -38.00
C ILE A 515 -35.59 -24.07 -37.76
N GLU A 516 -36.26 -23.71 -36.66
CA GLU A 516 -37.63 -24.15 -36.37
C GLU A 516 -38.58 -23.73 -37.51
N THR A 517 -38.52 -22.46 -37.93
CA THR A 517 -39.38 -21.94 -39.01
C THR A 517 -39.10 -22.64 -40.35
N LEU A 518 -37.83 -22.85 -40.70
CA LEU A 518 -37.45 -23.55 -41.94
C LEU A 518 -37.96 -25.00 -41.94
N THR A 519 -37.82 -25.70 -40.82
CA THR A 519 -38.26 -27.09 -40.66
C THR A 519 -39.78 -27.21 -40.85
N ILE A 520 -40.55 -26.26 -40.29
CA ILE A 520 -42.00 -26.18 -40.49
C ILE A 520 -42.34 -25.97 -41.97
N PHE A 521 -41.64 -25.06 -42.63
CA PHE A 521 -41.90 -24.72 -44.04
C PHE A 521 -41.58 -25.90 -44.97
N THR A 522 -40.44 -26.56 -44.75
CA THR A 522 -40.06 -27.78 -45.48
C THR A 522 -41.07 -28.90 -45.29
N ALA A 523 -41.56 -29.12 -44.06
CA ALA A 523 -42.56 -30.14 -43.78
C ALA A 523 -43.88 -29.88 -44.53
N ILE A 524 -44.33 -28.62 -44.61
CA ILE A 524 -45.50 -28.22 -45.39
C ILE A 524 -45.28 -28.49 -46.89
N ILE A 525 -44.13 -28.09 -47.44
CA ILE A 525 -43.81 -28.32 -48.86
C ILE A 525 -43.76 -29.81 -49.18
N SER A 526 -43.06 -30.62 -48.37
CA SER A 526 -42.98 -32.07 -48.56
C SER A 526 -44.35 -32.73 -48.52
N PHE A 527 -45.24 -32.26 -47.64
CA PHE A 527 -46.62 -32.75 -47.56
C PHE A 527 -47.43 -32.40 -48.82
N ILE A 528 -47.29 -31.17 -49.34
CA ILE A 528 -47.96 -30.75 -50.59
C ILE A 528 -47.44 -31.57 -51.77
N VAL A 529 -46.12 -31.67 -51.95
CA VAL A 529 -45.50 -32.40 -53.07
C VAL A 529 -45.89 -33.88 -53.05
N GLY A 530 -45.87 -34.52 -51.88
CA GLY A 530 -46.29 -35.91 -51.72
C GLY A 530 -47.77 -36.17 -52.04
N THR A 531 -48.61 -35.13 -52.04
CA THR A 531 -50.04 -35.27 -52.31
C THR A 531 -50.40 -34.99 -53.77
N VAL A 532 -49.57 -34.25 -54.52
CA VAL A 532 -49.78 -33.99 -55.95
C VAL A 532 -49.86 -35.29 -56.77
N SER A 533 -49.12 -36.33 -56.38
CA SER A 533 -49.20 -37.67 -57.01
C SER A 533 -50.55 -38.38 -56.82
N GLY A 534 -51.41 -37.94 -55.88
CA GLY A 534 -52.74 -38.51 -55.67
C GLY A 534 -53.80 -38.01 -56.67
N PHE A 535 -53.57 -36.87 -57.32
CA PHE A 535 -54.52 -36.28 -58.27
C PHE A 535 -54.65 -37.04 -59.59
N SER A 536 -53.65 -37.86 -59.97
CA SER A 536 -53.65 -38.61 -61.23
C SER A 536 -54.69 -39.74 -61.29
N PHE A 537 -55.38 -40.04 -60.18
CA PHE A 537 -56.34 -41.15 -60.06
C PHE A 537 -57.81 -40.70 -59.98
N ILE A 538 -58.10 -39.45 -60.35
CA ILE A 538 -59.43 -38.86 -60.14
C ILE A 538 -60.13 -38.60 -61.48
N ASP A 539 -61.10 -39.46 -61.79
CA ASP A 539 -61.79 -39.43 -63.10
C ASP A 539 -63.08 -38.57 -63.13
N SER A 540 -63.42 -37.87 -62.04
CA SER A 540 -64.66 -37.08 -61.95
C SER A 540 -64.48 -35.80 -61.14
N PHE A 541 -65.12 -34.72 -61.60
CA PHE A 541 -65.08 -33.39 -60.97
C PHE A 541 -65.56 -33.41 -59.50
N VAL A 542 -66.61 -34.18 -59.19
CA VAL A 542 -67.11 -34.31 -57.81
C VAL A 542 -66.12 -35.08 -56.93
N LYS A 543 -65.47 -36.12 -57.48
CA LYS A 543 -64.40 -36.84 -56.76
C LYS A 543 -63.17 -35.94 -56.53
N ALA A 544 -62.86 -35.06 -57.48
CA ALA A 544 -61.78 -34.08 -57.35
C ALA A 544 -62.06 -33.05 -56.25
N LEU A 545 -63.30 -32.54 -56.19
CA LEU A 545 -63.73 -31.64 -55.12
C LEU A 545 -63.67 -32.31 -53.74
N ILE A 546 -64.15 -33.55 -53.61
CA ILE A 546 -64.06 -34.31 -52.36
C ILE A 546 -62.59 -34.53 -51.96
N PHE A 547 -61.72 -34.87 -52.92
CA PHE A 547 -60.30 -35.06 -52.68
C PHE A 547 -59.60 -33.77 -52.24
N ILE A 548 -59.83 -32.65 -52.94
CA ILE A 548 -59.29 -31.32 -52.57
C ILE A 548 -59.76 -30.92 -51.17
N LEU A 549 -61.02 -31.19 -50.82
CA LEU A 549 -61.58 -30.84 -49.51
C LEU A 549 -60.94 -31.69 -48.40
N ILE A 550 -60.83 -33.00 -48.58
CA ILE A 550 -60.15 -33.91 -47.64
C ILE A 550 -58.68 -33.51 -47.49
N PHE A 551 -58.02 -33.21 -48.60
CA PHE A 551 -56.64 -32.74 -48.62
C PHE A 551 -56.46 -31.44 -47.83
N SER A 552 -57.34 -30.46 -48.06
CA SER A 552 -57.31 -29.18 -47.35
C SER A 552 -57.51 -29.35 -45.85
N ILE A 553 -58.40 -30.25 -45.43
CA ILE A 553 -58.63 -30.58 -44.01
C ILE A 553 -57.39 -31.28 -43.42
N SER A 554 -56.79 -32.22 -44.14
CA SER A 554 -55.57 -32.91 -43.68
C SER A 554 -54.40 -31.95 -43.53
N LEU A 555 -54.21 -31.03 -44.48
CA LEU A 555 -53.17 -30.00 -44.42
C LEU A 555 -53.42 -29.04 -43.26
N LEU A 556 -54.67 -28.60 -43.06
CA LEU A 556 -55.05 -27.75 -41.94
C LEU A 556 -54.77 -28.44 -40.59
N THR A 557 -55.02 -29.75 -40.50
CA THR A 557 -54.73 -30.56 -39.31
C THR A 557 -53.24 -30.65 -39.05
N PHE A 558 -52.45 -30.89 -40.10
CA PHE A 558 -51.00 -30.97 -40.02
C PHE A 558 -50.36 -29.64 -39.55
N VAL A 559 -50.78 -28.51 -40.14
CA VAL A 559 -50.32 -27.17 -39.73
C VAL A 559 -50.71 -26.87 -38.28
N LEU A 560 -51.91 -27.28 -37.85
CA LEU A 560 -52.36 -27.08 -36.47
C LEU A 560 -51.53 -27.91 -35.47
N LEU A 561 -51.18 -29.15 -35.80
CA LEU A 561 -50.30 -29.99 -34.97
C LEU A 561 -48.90 -29.39 -34.83
N ILE A 562 -48.33 -28.88 -35.91
CA ILE A 562 -47.04 -28.17 -35.86
C ILE A 562 -47.15 -26.92 -34.98
N PHE A 563 -48.24 -26.15 -35.10
CA PHE A 563 -48.46 -24.96 -34.29
C PHE A 563 -48.61 -25.28 -32.78
N ILE A 564 -49.30 -26.38 -32.45
CA ILE A 564 -49.38 -26.91 -31.07
C ILE A 564 -47.98 -27.26 -30.57
N SER A 565 -47.20 -27.99 -31.37
CA SER A 565 -45.87 -28.45 -30.99
C SER A 565 -44.87 -27.30 -30.79
N THR A 566 -45.07 -26.15 -31.44
CA THR A 566 -44.10 -25.04 -31.47
C THR A 566 -44.47 -23.88 -30.55
N LYS A 567 -45.76 -23.63 -30.29
CA LYS A 567 -46.22 -22.48 -29.49
C LYS A 567 -46.98 -22.85 -28.21
N GLY A 568 -47.13 -24.15 -27.91
CA GLY A 568 -47.84 -24.65 -26.74
C GLY A 568 -49.36 -24.56 -26.84
N ILE A 569 -50.05 -25.36 -26.02
CA ILE A 569 -51.51 -25.56 -26.09
C ILE A 569 -52.30 -24.31 -25.65
N ASP A 570 -51.71 -23.45 -24.83
CA ASP A 570 -52.40 -22.35 -24.14
C ASP A 570 -52.96 -21.27 -25.09
N LYS A 571 -52.27 -20.96 -26.18
CA LYS A 571 -52.75 -19.98 -27.18
C LYS A 571 -53.93 -20.50 -28.01
N ILE A 572 -54.06 -21.81 -28.19
CA ILE A 572 -55.13 -22.43 -28.98
C ILE A 572 -56.45 -22.48 -28.21
N LEU A 573 -56.38 -22.63 -26.88
CA LEU A 573 -57.56 -22.63 -26.02
C LEU A 573 -58.39 -21.34 -26.14
N ASN A 574 -57.73 -20.20 -26.41
CA ASN A 574 -58.41 -18.91 -26.63
C ASN A 574 -59.15 -18.82 -27.98
N GLN A 575 -58.80 -19.62 -28.99
CA GLN A 575 -59.43 -19.60 -30.32
C GLN A 575 -60.23 -20.87 -30.64
N LYS A 576 -60.47 -21.73 -29.63
CA LYS A 576 -61.14 -23.04 -29.79
C LYS A 576 -62.46 -22.98 -30.54
N LYS A 577 -63.27 -21.92 -30.35
CA LYS A 577 -64.58 -21.78 -31.02
C LYS A 577 -64.43 -21.62 -32.54
N VAL A 578 -63.42 -20.89 -32.99
CA VAL A 578 -63.18 -20.64 -34.43
C VAL A 578 -62.65 -21.91 -35.10
N ILE A 579 -61.72 -22.61 -34.46
CA ILE A 579 -61.15 -23.86 -34.96
C ILE A 579 -62.22 -24.95 -35.04
N ILE A 580 -63.01 -25.14 -33.98
CA ILE A 580 -64.08 -26.15 -33.98
C ILE A 580 -65.14 -25.84 -35.05
N SER A 581 -65.50 -24.55 -35.21
CA SER A 581 -66.45 -24.11 -36.24
C SER A 581 -65.95 -24.40 -37.66
N SER A 582 -64.67 -24.15 -37.96
CA SER A 582 -64.11 -24.40 -39.29
C SER A 582 -64.08 -25.89 -39.64
N TYR A 583 -63.70 -26.77 -38.70
CA TYR A 583 -63.76 -28.22 -38.92
C TYR A 583 -65.18 -28.74 -39.09
N LEU A 584 -66.14 -28.26 -38.28
CA LEU A 584 -67.56 -28.64 -38.42
C LEU A 584 -68.16 -28.18 -39.75
N GLY A 585 -67.84 -26.95 -40.19
CA GLY A 585 -68.26 -26.44 -41.49
C GLY A 585 -67.69 -27.26 -42.65
N ALA A 586 -66.40 -27.59 -42.61
CA ALA A 586 -65.75 -28.41 -43.62
C ALA A 586 -66.34 -29.84 -43.67
N LEU A 587 -66.62 -30.45 -42.51
CA LEU A 587 -67.28 -31.76 -42.42
C LEU A 587 -68.70 -31.72 -42.99
N GLY A 588 -69.46 -30.66 -42.72
CA GLY A 588 -70.81 -30.45 -43.27
C GLY A 588 -70.80 -30.35 -44.80
N ILE A 589 -69.84 -29.62 -45.38
CA ILE A 589 -69.65 -29.52 -46.83
C ILE A 589 -69.26 -30.89 -47.42
N LEU A 590 -68.38 -31.63 -46.75
CA LEU A 590 -67.94 -32.96 -47.19
C LEU A 590 -69.12 -33.95 -47.21
N LEU A 591 -69.97 -33.93 -46.18
CA LEU A 591 -71.20 -34.74 -46.11
C LEU A 591 -72.19 -34.36 -47.21
N LEU A 592 -72.38 -33.07 -47.50
CA LEU A 592 -73.22 -32.61 -48.60
C LEU A 592 -72.71 -33.05 -49.97
N LEU A 593 -71.40 -33.00 -50.19
CA LEU A 593 -70.79 -33.48 -51.44
C LEU A 593 -70.88 -35.01 -51.57
N PHE A 594 -70.81 -35.74 -50.46
CA PHE A 594 -70.94 -37.20 -50.44
C PHE A 594 -72.38 -37.65 -50.70
N THR A 595 -73.37 -36.98 -50.11
CA THR A 595 -74.79 -37.23 -50.39
C THR A 595 -75.15 -36.85 -51.82
N TYR A 596 -74.62 -35.72 -52.32
CA TYR A 596 -74.79 -35.32 -53.71
C TYR A 596 -74.20 -36.35 -54.68
N LYS A 597 -72.98 -36.86 -54.42
CA LYS A 597 -72.35 -37.92 -55.21
C LYS A 597 -73.22 -39.18 -55.24
N ASN A 598 -73.64 -39.68 -54.07
CA ASN A 598 -74.44 -40.92 -54.00
C ASN A 598 -75.80 -40.77 -54.70
N MET A 599 -76.45 -39.62 -54.59
CA MET A 599 -77.74 -39.38 -55.25
C MET A 599 -77.62 -39.27 -56.78
N PHE A 600 -76.49 -38.76 -57.29
CA PHE A 600 -76.25 -38.63 -58.74
C PHE A 600 -75.76 -39.95 -59.36
N ASP A 601 -74.91 -40.71 -58.68
CA ASP A 601 -74.45 -42.04 -59.12
C ASP A 601 -75.63 -43.04 -59.21
N ASP A 602 -76.55 -43.03 -58.23
CA ASP A 602 -77.76 -43.88 -58.24
C ASP A 602 -78.70 -43.55 -59.41
N LYS A 603 -78.82 -42.25 -59.77
CA LYS A 603 -79.67 -41.81 -60.89
C LYS A 603 -79.09 -42.25 -62.25
N PHE A 604 -77.76 -42.22 -62.38
CA PHE A 604 -77.05 -42.59 -63.61
C PHE A 604 -77.04 -44.12 -63.84
N GLU A 605 -76.85 -44.92 -62.79
CA GLU A 605 -76.97 -46.39 -62.86
C GLU A 605 -78.41 -46.84 -63.22
N LEU A 606 -79.42 -46.14 -62.72
CA LEU A 606 -80.83 -46.42 -63.03
C LEU A 606 -81.17 -46.14 -64.49
N GLU A 607 -80.66 -45.05 -65.07
CA GLU A 607 -80.81 -44.73 -66.51
C GLU A 607 -80.06 -45.73 -67.41
N LYS A 608 -78.84 -46.11 -67.04
CA LYS A 608 -78.03 -47.10 -67.76
C LYS A 608 -78.70 -48.48 -67.80
N SER A 609 -79.35 -48.89 -66.69
CA SER A 609 -80.08 -50.16 -66.62
C SER A 609 -81.35 -50.19 -67.49
N ARG A 610 -82.04 -49.05 -67.67
CA ARG A 610 -83.20 -48.93 -68.57
C ARG A 610 -82.80 -49.00 -70.04
N ALA A 611 -81.73 -48.31 -70.43
CA ALA A 611 -81.20 -48.34 -71.79
C ALA A 611 -80.74 -49.74 -72.23
N LEU A 612 -80.16 -50.53 -71.31
CA LEU A 612 -79.74 -51.91 -71.59
C LEU A 612 -80.93 -52.88 -71.83
N LYS A 613 -82.06 -52.67 -71.15
CA LYS A 613 -83.29 -53.48 -71.35
C LYS A 613 -83.94 -53.23 -72.71
N GLU A 614 -83.94 -51.99 -73.21
CA GLU A 614 -84.46 -51.68 -74.55
C GLU A 614 -83.62 -52.31 -75.67
N ILE A 615 -82.29 -52.32 -75.52
CA ILE A 615 -81.38 -52.94 -76.49
C ILE A 615 -81.55 -54.46 -76.53
N GLY A 616 -81.80 -55.11 -75.39
CA GLY A 616 -82.05 -56.56 -75.30
C GLY A 616 -83.33 -57.00 -76.03
N ASN A 617 -84.43 -56.26 -75.86
CA ASN A 617 -85.71 -56.56 -76.52
C ASN A 617 -85.62 -56.41 -78.05
N LYS A 618 -84.86 -55.42 -78.53
CA LYS A 618 -84.67 -55.18 -79.96
C LYS A 618 -83.92 -56.32 -80.65
N LYS A 619 -82.89 -56.89 -79.99
CA LYS A 619 -82.14 -58.06 -80.49
C LYS A 619 -82.97 -59.34 -80.54
N TYR A 620 -83.91 -59.52 -79.61
CA TYR A 620 -84.80 -60.69 -79.60
C TYR A 620 -85.76 -60.68 -80.79
N ILE A 621 -86.36 -59.52 -81.11
CA ILE A 621 -87.25 -59.33 -82.26
C ILE A 621 -86.51 -59.58 -83.59
N ASP A 622 -85.29 -59.05 -83.74
CA ASP A 622 -84.47 -59.28 -84.94
C ASP A 622 -84.10 -60.75 -85.14
N SER A 623 -83.92 -61.52 -84.06
CA SER A 623 -83.61 -62.95 -84.14
C SER A 623 -84.81 -63.80 -84.61
N LEU A 624 -86.04 -63.41 -84.26
CA LEU A 624 -87.26 -64.09 -84.70
C LEU A 624 -87.54 -63.88 -86.20
N ASN A 625 -87.38 -62.64 -86.69
CA ASN A 625 -87.57 -62.33 -88.11
C ASN A 625 -86.61 -63.13 -89.01
N LYS A 626 -85.36 -63.27 -88.57
CA LYS A 626 -84.33 -64.03 -89.31
C LYS A 626 -84.64 -65.52 -89.44
N ILE A 627 -85.30 -66.13 -88.44
CA ILE A 627 -85.70 -67.54 -88.47
C ILE A 627 -86.86 -67.76 -89.45
N GLN A 628 -87.75 -66.77 -89.57
CA GLN A 628 -88.92 -66.82 -90.45
C GLN A 628 -88.50 -66.77 -91.93
N ASP A 629 -87.57 -65.88 -92.29
CA ASP A 629 -87.04 -65.74 -93.65
C ASP A 629 -86.30 -67.00 -94.13
N VAL A 630 -85.56 -67.68 -93.23
CA VAL A 630 -84.84 -68.93 -93.56
C VAL A 630 -85.79 -70.09 -93.85
N LYS A 631 -86.96 -70.14 -93.20
CA LYS A 631 -87.97 -71.18 -93.46
C LYS A 631 -88.66 -70.99 -94.82
N ILE A 632 -88.96 -69.75 -95.20
CA ILE A 632 -89.63 -69.42 -96.46
C ILE A 632 -88.71 -69.75 -97.66
N ASN A 633 -87.44 -69.34 -97.60
CA ASN A 633 -86.47 -69.61 -98.67
C ASN A 633 -86.15 -71.12 -98.86
N LYS A 634 -86.33 -71.95 -97.82
CA LYS A 634 -86.15 -73.41 -97.90
C LYS A 634 -87.31 -74.12 -98.61
N ILE A 635 -88.50 -73.52 -98.62
CA ILE A 635 -89.70 -74.09 -99.27
C ILE A 635 -89.66 -73.78 -100.78
N GLU A 636 -89.32 -72.55 -101.18
CA GLU A 636 -89.24 -72.18 -102.60
C GLU A 636 -88.19 -72.99 -103.38
N ASN A 637 -87.04 -73.25 -102.78
CA ASN A 637 -85.96 -73.99 -103.45
C ASN A 637 -86.26 -75.50 -103.62
N ARG A 638 -87.17 -76.08 -102.83
CA ARG A 638 -87.60 -77.49 -102.99
C ARG A 638 -88.59 -77.70 -104.13
N PHE A 639 -89.33 -76.67 -104.55
CA PHE A 639 -90.32 -76.78 -105.63
C PHE A 639 -89.72 -76.66 -107.04
N LYS A 640 -88.55 -76.04 -107.21
CA LYS A 640 -87.94 -75.85 -108.54
C LYS A 640 -87.15 -77.05 -109.06
N VAL A 641 -86.77 -78.01 -108.21
CA VAL A 641 -85.81 -79.08 -108.58
C VAL A 641 -86.49 -80.36 -109.10
N THR A 642 -87.80 -80.55 -108.93
CA THR A 642 -88.48 -81.84 -109.18
C THR A 642 -89.24 -81.98 -110.50
N ASN A 643 -89.32 -80.95 -111.35
CA ASN A 643 -90.17 -80.97 -112.56
C ASN A 643 -89.42 -80.80 -113.90
N SER A 644 -88.28 -81.49 -114.10
CA SER A 644 -87.68 -81.61 -115.44
C SER A 644 -87.00 -82.97 -115.67
N ASN A 645 -87.73 -83.93 -116.28
CA ASN A 645 -87.17 -85.01 -117.13
C ASN A 645 -88.28 -85.86 -117.80
N VAL A 646 -88.76 -85.43 -118.99
CA VAL A 646 -89.30 -86.28 -120.09
C VAL A 646 -89.06 -85.55 -121.45
N PRO A 647 -88.46 -86.18 -122.50
CA PRO A 647 -88.27 -85.63 -123.87
C PRO A 647 -89.10 -86.40 -124.95
N PRO A 648 -89.00 -86.19 -126.30
CA PRO A 648 -88.66 -85.04 -127.17
C PRO A 648 -89.67 -84.81 -128.36
N THR A 649 -89.55 -83.73 -129.15
CA THR A 649 -89.91 -83.74 -130.61
C THR A 649 -89.14 -82.70 -131.45
N LYS A 650 -88.78 -83.13 -132.67
CA LYS A 650 -88.02 -82.46 -133.75
C LYS A 650 -88.84 -81.43 -134.57
N LYS A 651 -88.10 -80.52 -135.25
CA LYS A 651 -88.23 -79.89 -136.60
C LYS A 651 -87.85 -78.40 -136.50
N GLY A 652 -87.16 -77.71 -137.40
CA GLY A 652 -86.61 -77.93 -138.75
C GLY A 652 -86.42 -76.54 -139.40
N ASN A 653 -85.40 -76.37 -140.25
CA ASN A 653 -85.04 -75.21 -141.12
C ASN A 653 -84.93 -73.80 -140.54
#